data_AF-A0A9E2M1J8-F1
#
_entry.id   AF-A0A9E2M1J8-F1
#
_cell.length_a   1.000
_cell.length_b   1.000
_cell.length_c   1.000
_cell.angle_alpha   90.00
_cell.angle_beta   90.00
_cell.angle_gamma   90.00
#
_symmetry.space_group_name_H-M   'P 1'
#
loop_
_entity.id
_entity.type
_entity.pdbx_description
1 polymer ?
#
loop_
_entity_poly.entity_id
_entity_poly.type
_entity_poly.pdbx_seq_one_letter_code
_entity_poly.pdbx_strand_id
1 'polypeptide(L)'
;MSHTSKIIAAWLFDVYSSPKGLTIWLIDEDGNKHVCSADFVPSFFLHLSPSDMKQAEVIAKKCSVPVSTNRTTKRDLYTNNELQVLQVNIHDTMRFKETVWFFEKYFPPFAFFDSDISVAQLYLYHTDLFPLAFGEYHIDENGKLSAFNLLDNREAFEYRIPPLTMLTIRNANDFVPPKYRLFVQLEIIYDNKSYVLEQQTPTEILESLNWHIYHFDPDIILTEYGDASLMPMLTALSKKHNVPLLFNRDKGVGFFTTKESSYFQYGKVVHKDGAFELAGRWHIDVHNSFTVAEAYLDGLYEIARITQIPVQRQARASIGTGLSSIQLSWAYRNNILIPSKKREPEDFKSASTLLLADRGGLIFQPPIGYHEDVAELDFVSMYPTIMVRHNVSPETINCRCCNSNIEVYQDAAESTLRLHPDISQDCAQGDTNSRPERKDVMFSGSRQSREKSTYGLVEKHVSGKSLRNTVPELGYRICTKRKGIVPATLRAVVEKRSYYKKKKQQLKQEGNLLWEVYDNRQSALKWMLVTCFGYLGYKNARFGKIEAHESVNAFSRDAILQAKEIAENRGFKLLHAIIDCMWLKKPGAIENDYIQLCKEIDSKVGIDISLEGIYSWILFPASKMDAQLPTANRYVGYYRNGEVKIRGIETRRKDTPKFIKTMQGAMLEKLSQAQTVAGVAALVPDVLEVAREYIGRLQAGAVNSMELVIRRNISQEASEYTNNSVNAVVARMIEEAGVHLAAGERIEYIIIDQTGKRKPEKAKPLALYAFEDGYDIEKYTELALKAVETLLLPFGYDVERLKEEFDKKYKFCYNKTKEIRKKTGEHNEPVTSTNFHRSQYLLW
;
A
#
# COMPACT_ATOMS: atom_id res chain seq x y z
N MET A 1 57.84 -5.12 -11.38
CA MET A 1 57.11 -4.53 -10.24
C MET A 1 55.69 -5.06 -10.32
N SER A 2 55.27 -5.88 -9.36
CA SER A 2 53.96 -6.53 -9.38
C SER A 2 52.89 -5.53 -8.94
N HIS A 3 52.01 -5.14 -9.87
CA HIS A 3 50.89 -4.24 -9.64
C HIS A 3 49.81 -4.97 -8.84
N THR A 4 49.63 -4.62 -7.56
CA THR A 4 48.70 -5.30 -6.66
C THR A 4 47.31 -4.65 -6.71
N SER A 5 46.37 -5.26 -7.43
CA SER A 5 44.93 -4.99 -7.30
C SER A 5 44.43 -5.39 -5.91
N LYS A 6 43.59 -4.56 -5.28
CA LYS A 6 43.00 -4.88 -3.97
C LYS A 6 41.71 -5.69 -4.18
N ILE A 7 41.64 -6.89 -3.62
CA ILE A 7 40.42 -7.70 -3.59
C ILE A 7 39.78 -7.56 -2.22
N ILE A 8 38.48 -7.27 -2.18
CA ILE A 8 37.72 -7.05 -0.94
C ILE A 8 36.48 -7.94 -0.95
N ALA A 9 36.34 -8.82 0.04
CA ALA A 9 35.10 -9.53 0.30
C ALA A 9 34.14 -8.60 1.06
N ALA A 10 33.04 -8.19 0.43
CA ALA A 10 32.17 -7.14 0.95
C ALA A 10 30.74 -7.24 0.44
N TRP A 11 29.84 -6.45 1.03
CA TRP A 11 28.50 -6.17 0.51
C TRP A 11 28.49 -4.87 -0.28
N LEU A 12 27.76 -4.84 -1.40
CA LEU A 12 27.40 -3.62 -2.10
C LEU A 12 26.45 -2.76 -1.25
N PHE A 13 26.97 -1.69 -0.65
CA PHE A 13 26.21 -0.83 0.26
C PHE A 13 25.49 0.32 -0.47
N ASP A 14 26.16 1.10 -1.29
CA ASP A 14 25.51 2.24 -1.96
C ASP A 14 26.07 2.50 -3.36
N VAL A 15 25.23 3.04 -4.24
CA VAL A 15 25.58 3.37 -5.63
C VAL A 15 24.86 4.64 -6.07
N TYR A 16 25.60 5.66 -6.48
CA TYR A 16 25.05 6.90 -7.02
C TYR A 16 26.01 7.60 -7.98
N SER A 17 25.47 8.46 -8.85
CA SER A 17 26.27 9.29 -9.75
C SER A 17 27.01 10.37 -8.94
N SER A 18 28.26 10.65 -9.33
CA SER A 18 29.11 11.72 -8.78
C SER A 18 29.94 12.37 -9.90
N PRO A 19 30.64 13.49 -9.65
CA PRO A 19 31.51 14.11 -10.64
C PRO A 19 32.64 13.21 -11.17
N LYS A 20 32.97 12.12 -10.45
CA LYS A 20 34.02 11.16 -10.83
C LYS A 20 33.48 9.93 -11.58
N GLY A 21 32.20 9.90 -11.95
CA GLY A 21 31.52 8.73 -12.52
C GLY A 21 30.48 8.17 -11.56
N LEU A 22 30.36 6.84 -11.47
CA LEU A 22 29.57 6.23 -10.40
C LEU A 22 30.44 6.05 -9.16
N THR A 23 29.94 6.47 -8.00
CA THR A 23 30.54 6.14 -6.70
C THR A 23 29.87 4.89 -6.17
N ILE A 24 30.67 3.95 -5.67
CA ILE A 24 30.24 2.69 -5.07
C ILE A 24 30.81 2.61 -3.66
N TRP A 25 29.93 2.35 -2.69
CA TRP A 25 30.32 2.03 -1.32
C TRP A 25 30.17 0.54 -1.06
N LEU A 26 31.18 -0.04 -0.42
CA LEU A 26 31.25 -1.42 0.02
C LEU A 26 31.45 -1.46 1.53
N ILE A 27 30.88 -2.45 2.21
CA ILE A 27 31.14 -2.72 3.63
C ILE A 27 31.65 -4.16 3.74
N ASP A 28 32.79 -4.39 4.38
CA ASP A 28 33.34 -5.74 4.56
C ASP A 28 32.78 -6.46 5.79
N GLU A 29 33.21 -7.71 6.01
CA GLU A 29 32.76 -8.54 7.15
C GLU A 29 33.12 -7.97 8.52
N ASP A 30 34.18 -7.16 8.60
CA ASP A 30 34.61 -6.47 9.81
C ASP A 30 33.90 -5.13 10.02
N GLY A 31 33.04 -4.72 9.08
CA GLY A 31 32.33 -3.43 9.10
C GLY A 31 33.15 -2.25 8.60
N ASN A 32 34.33 -2.48 8.01
CA ASN A 32 35.09 -1.40 7.39
C ASN A 32 34.42 -0.97 6.09
N LYS A 33 34.33 0.35 5.90
CA LYS A 33 33.74 0.94 4.70
C LYS A 33 34.82 1.21 3.65
N HIS A 34 34.58 0.78 2.43
CA HIS A 34 35.46 1.02 1.28
C HIS A 34 34.69 1.77 0.20
N VAL A 35 35.35 2.72 -0.46
CA VAL A 35 34.77 3.48 -1.57
C VAL A 35 35.59 3.25 -2.82
N CYS A 36 34.91 3.04 -3.94
CA CYS A 36 35.52 2.95 -5.27
C CYS A 36 34.63 3.66 -6.30
N SER A 37 35.18 3.93 -7.48
CA SER A 37 34.42 4.44 -8.62
C SER A 37 34.19 3.36 -9.68
N ALA A 38 33.16 3.52 -10.52
CA ALA A 38 32.95 2.68 -11.68
C ALA A 38 32.72 3.51 -12.94
N ASP A 39 33.32 3.07 -14.04
CA ASP A 39 33.04 3.61 -15.36
C ASP A 39 31.73 3.00 -15.87
N PHE A 40 30.76 3.85 -16.17
CA PHE A 40 29.50 3.43 -16.75
C PHE A 40 28.97 4.52 -17.68
N VAL A 41 28.61 4.12 -18.89
CA VAL A 41 28.06 5.02 -19.89
C VAL A 41 26.58 4.66 -20.07
N PRO A 42 25.66 5.33 -19.35
CA PRO A 42 24.24 5.06 -19.49
C PRO A 42 23.75 5.46 -20.89
N SER A 43 22.74 4.74 -21.37
CA SER A 43 22.17 4.99 -22.70
C SER A 43 20.66 4.90 -22.70
N PHE A 44 20.02 5.67 -23.58
CA PHE A 44 18.61 5.54 -23.93
C PHE A 44 18.46 5.26 -25.42
N PHE A 45 17.27 4.83 -25.85
CA PHE A 45 17.04 4.41 -27.23
C PHE A 45 15.86 5.14 -27.88
N LEU A 46 15.97 5.32 -29.19
CA LEU A 46 14.97 5.95 -30.05
C LEU A 46 14.66 5.03 -31.24
N HIS A 47 13.38 4.74 -31.46
CA HIS A 47 12.94 4.09 -32.70
C HIS A 47 12.45 5.17 -33.66
N LEU A 48 13.24 5.40 -34.72
CA LEU A 48 13.09 6.53 -35.65
C LEU A 48 13.12 6.03 -37.10
N SER A 49 12.61 6.84 -38.03
CA SER A 49 12.84 6.60 -39.45
C SER A 49 14.33 6.77 -39.79
N PRO A 50 14.84 6.19 -40.89
CA PRO A 50 16.23 6.37 -41.29
C PRO A 50 16.66 7.83 -41.51
N SER A 51 15.73 8.71 -41.91
CA SER A 51 15.96 10.15 -42.05
C SER A 51 16.11 10.81 -40.67
N ASP A 52 15.18 10.52 -39.77
CA ASP A 52 15.17 11.09 -38.42
C ASP A 52 16.36 10.60 -37.58
N MET A 53 16.84 9.37 -37.79
CA MET A 53 18.08 8.88 -37.16
C MET A 53 19.29 9.75 -37.54
N LYS A 54 19.43 10.13 -38.82
CA LYS A 54 20.50 11.02 -39.26
C LYS A 54 20.36 12.41 -38.62
N GLN A 55 19.14 12.91 -38.51
CA GLN A 55 18.87 14.18 -37.84
C GLN A 55 19.24 14.12 -36.34
N ALA A 56 18.91 13.02 -35.66
CA ALA A 56 19.26 12.80 -34.26
C ALA A 56 20.79 12.73 -34.04
N GLU A 57 21.53 12.09 -34.94
CA GLU A 57 23.01 12.08 -34.94
C GLU A 57 23.60 13.50 -35.09
N VAL A 58 22.97 14.37 -35.89
CA VAL A 58 23.38 15.78 -36.01
C VAL A 58 23.05 16.58 -34.74
N ILE A 59 21.88 16.35 -34.15
CA ILE A 59 21.45 17.00 -32.90
C ILE A 59 22.34 16.59 -31.74
N ALA A 60 22.80 15.33 -31.69
CA ALA A 60 23.74 14.83 -30.68
C ALA A 60 25.01 15.69 -30.62
N LYS A 61 25.54 16.13 -31.77
CA LYS A 61 26.73 17.01 -31.83
C LYS A 61 26.50 18.42 -31.28
N LYS A 62 25.25 18.85 -31.14
CA LYS A 62 24.86 20.15 -30.55
C LYS A 62 24.61 20.06 -29.04
N CYS A 63 24.64 18.85 -28.46
CA CYS A 63 24.41 18.67 -27.04
C CYS A 63 25.59 19.27 -26.25
N SER A 64 25.28 20.01 -25.18
CA SER A 64 26.29 20.53 -24.25
C SER A 64 26.94 19.44 -23.40
N VAL A 65 26.30 18.27 -23.32
CA VAL A 65 26.80 17.08 -22.65
C VAL A 65 27.48 16.18 -23.69
N PRO A 66 28.69 15.65 -23.41
CA PRO A 66 29.34 14.72 -24.33
C PRO A 66 28.48 13.45 -24.51
N VAL A 67 28.09 13.21 -25.76
CA VAL A 67 27.27 12.05 -26.17
C VAL A 67 27.88 11.34 -27.37
N SER A 68 27.69 10.03 -27.45
CA SER A 68 27.97 9.24 -28.64
C SER A 68 26.71 8.49 -29.10
N THR A 69 26.61 8.21 -30.39
CA THR A 69 25.41 7.59 -30.98
C THR A 69 25.78 6.37 -31.79
N ASN A 70 25.07 5.26 -31.57
CA ASN A 70 25.24 4.02 -32.31
C ASN A 70 23.89 3.53 -32.83
N ARG A 71 23.87 2.94 -34.02
CA ARG A 71 22.69 2.21 -34.51
C ARG A 71 22.78 0.77 -34.04
N THR A 72 21.71 0.26 -33.45
CA THR A 72 21.66 -1.09 -32.90
C THR A 72 20.26 -1.68 -33.05
N THR A 73 20.11 -2.94 -32.66
CA THR A 73 18.85 -3.67 -32.73
C THR A 73 18.40 -4.10 -31.34
N LYS A 74 17.14 -3.86 -31.03
CA LYS A 74 16.48 -4.22 -29.77
C LYS A 74 15.16 -4.92 -30.04
N ARG A 75 14.65 -5.68 -29.09
CA ARG A 75 13.39 -6.42 -29.25
C ARG A 75 12.21 -5.64 -28.69
N ASP A 76 11.09 -5.62 -29.40
CA ASP A 76 9.83 -5.11 -28.86
C ASP A 76 9.11 -6.18 -28.02
N LEU A 77 8.53 -5.79 -26.88
CA LEU A 77 7.93 -6.73 -25.93
C LEU A 77 6.71 -7.45 -26.53
N TYR A 78 5.80 -6.72 -27.19
CA TYR A 78 4.49 -7.23 -27.60
C TYR A 78 4.56 -8.02 -28.90
N THR A 79 5.24 -7.47 -29.90
CA THR A 79 5.42 -8.11 -31.21
C THR A 79 6.49 -9.20 -31.19
N ASN A 80 7.44 -9.13 -30.24
CA ASN A 80 8.64 -9.98 -30.20
C ASN A 80 9.58 -9.77 -31.42
N ASN A 81 9.35 -8.73 -32.21
CA ASN A 81 10.16 -8.41 -33.38
C ASN A 81 11.41 -7.62 -32.99
N GLU A 82 12.43 -7.74 -33.82
CA GLU A 82 13.63 -6.91 -33.73
C GLU A 82 13.41 -5.56 -34.43
N LEU A 83 13.70 -4.48 -33.72
CA LEU A 83 13.57 -3.10 -34.17
C LEU A 83 14.94 -2.45 -34.24
N GLN A 84 15.20 -1.79 -35.37
CA GLN A 84 16.34 -0.88 -35.50
C GLN A 84 16.10 0.37 -34.65
N VAL A 85 17.08 0.71 -33.81
CA VAL A 85 17.02 1.85 -32.90
C VAL A 85 18.34 2.62 -32.89
N LEU A 86 18.25 3.92 -32.61
CA LEU A 86 19.39 4.74 -32.29
C LEU A 86 19.63 4.69 -30.78
N GLN A 87 20.79 4.19 -30.38
CA GLN A 87 21.31 4.24 -29.01
C GLN A 87 22.07 5.56 -28.82
N VAL A 88 21.70 6.32 -27.80
CA VAL A 88 22.39 7.53 -27.39
C VAL A 88 23.09 7.26 -26.07
N ASN A 89 24.42 7.25 -26.09
CA ASN A 89 25.28 7.03 -24.94
C ASN A 89 25.68 8.37 -24.33
N ILE A 90 25.58 8.48 -23.01
CA ILE A 90 25.81 9.73 -22.27
C ILE A 90 27.04 9.56 -21.39
N HIS A 91 28.08 10.36 -21.62
CA HIS A 91 29.36 10.24 -20.91
C HIS A 91 29.41 11.01 -19.58
N ASP A 92 28.33 11.72 -19.22
CA ASP A 92 28.15 12.35 -17.91
C ASP A 92 26.94 11.74 -17.20
N THR A 93 27.20 10.91 -16.18
CA THR A 93 26.17 10.20 -15.42
C THR A 93 25.27 11.11 -14.59
N MET A 94 25.71 12.34 -14.27
CA MET A 94 24.92 13.29 -13.48
C MET A 94 23.87 14.01 -14.34
N ARG A 95 24.14 14.14 -15.65
CA ARG A 95 23.31 14.91 -16.59
C ARG A 95 22.40 14.05 -17.46
N PHE A 96 22.24 12.76 -17.14
CA PHE A 96 21.41 11.82 -17.89
C PHE A 96 20.00 12.33 -18.20
N LYS A 97 19.25 12.78 -17.18
CA LYS A 97 17.88 13.28 -17.35
C LYS A 97 17.81 14.55 -18.20
N GLU A 98 18.80 15.44 -18.04
CA GLU A 98 18.88 16.68 -18.81
C GLU A 98 19.11 16.37 -20.29
N THR A 99 20.00 15.43 -20.60
CA THR A 99 20.27 14.99 -21.97
C THR A 99 19.05 14.33 -22.59
N VAL A 100 18.35 13.46 -21.87
CA VAL A 100 17.08 12.88 -22.36
C VAL A 100 16.08 13.98 -22.72
N TRP A 101 15.87 14.94 -21.81
CA TRP A 101 14.95 16.07 -22.04
C TRP A 101 15.36 16.93 -23.25
N PHE A 102 16.66 17.11 -23.48
CA PHE A 102 17.17 17.80 -24.67
C PHE A 102 16.70 17.09 -25.96
N PHE A 103 16.82 15.77 -26.06
CA PHE A 103 16.34 15.03 -27.23
C PHE A 103 14.81 15.01 -27.33
N GLU A 104 14.08 14.87 -26.21
CA GLU A 104 12.60 14.88 -26.20
C GLU A 104 12.02 16.16 -26.82
N LYS A 105 12.68 17.31 -26.67
CA LYS A 105 12.27 18.57 -27.31
C LYS A 105 12.33 18.53 -28.84
N TYR A 106 13.29 17.82 -29.41
CA TYR A 106 13.46 17.73 -30.86
C TYR A 106 12.64 16.60 -31.48
N PHE A 107 12.31 15.57 -30.70
CA PHE A 107 11.57 14.39 -31.14
C PHE A 107 10.30 14.13 -30.32
N PRO A 108 9.42 15.13 -30.10
CA PRO A 108 8.25 14.97 -29.22
C PRO A 108 7.23 13.89 -29.63
N PRO A 109 6.98 13.56 -30.93
CA PRO A 109 6.03 12.51 -31.26
C PRO A 109 6.63 11.11 -31.11
N PHE A 110 7.95 11.00 -31.02
CA PHE A 110 8.63 9.72 -30.94
C PHE A 110 8.72 9.23 -29.52
N ALA A 111 8.68 7.91 -29.39
CA ALA A 111 8.69 7.30 -28.08
C ALA A 111 10.12 6.91 -27.68
N PHE A 112 10.47 7.32 -26.47
CA PHE A 112 11.78 7.09 -25.88
C PHE A 112 11.76 5.81 -25.05
N PHE A 113 12.89 5.12 -25.06
CA PHE A 113 13.07 3.86 -24.33
C PHE A 113 14.28 3.93 -23.41
N ASP A 114 14.20 3.25 -22.27
CA ASP A 114 15.23 3.24 -21.21
C ASP A 114 15.60 4.65 -20.69
N SER A 115 14.75 5.64 -20.94
CA SER A 115 15.09 7.06 -20.79
C SER A 115 14.76 7.67 -19.43
N ASP A 116 13.97 6.98 -18.60
CA ASP A 116 13.48 7.47 -17.31
C ASP A 116 13.87 6.58 -16.11
N ILE A 117 14.83 5.68 -16.33
CA ILE A 117 15.44 4.83 -15.31
C ILE A 117 16.62 5.60 -14.71
N SER A 118 16.84 5.53 -13.38
CA SER A 118 18.01 6.20 -12.80
C SER A 118 19.30 5.51 -13.22
N VAL A 119 20.39 6.28 -13.31
CA VAL A 119 21.69 5.75 -13.71
C VAL A 119 22.19 4.65 -12.76
N ALA A 120 21.99 4.82 -11.44
CA ALA A 120 22.31 3.76 -10.48
C ALA A 120 21.55 2.45 -10.77
N GLN A 121 20.26 2.51 -11.12
CA GLN A 121 19.49 1.31 -11.47
C GLN A 121 19.95 0.72 -12.81
N LEU A 122 20.20 1.55 -13.82
CA LEU A 122 20.75 1.08 -15.11
C LEU A 122 22.07 0.35 -14.91
N TYR A 123 22.94 0.85 -14.02
CA TYR A 123 24.19 0.19 -13.67
C TYR A 123 23.95 -1.17 -12.99
N LEU A 124 23.04 -1.24 -12.01
CA LEU A 124 22.67 -2.49 -11.34
C LEU A 124 22.06 -3.51 -12.33
N TYR A 125 21.26 -3.06 -13.30
CA TYR A 125 20.69 -3.94 -14.33
C TYR A 125 21.76 -4.45 -15.30
N HIS A 126 22.70 -3.59 -15.67
CA HIS A 126 23.78 -3.89 -16.59
C HIS A 126 24.77 -4.90 -16.03
N THR A 127 25.12 -4.74 -14.75
CA THR A 127 26.11 -5.56 -14.04
C THR A 127 25.51 -6.78 -13.36
N ASP A 128 24.17 -6.87 -13.31
CA ASP A 128 23.43 -7.82 -12.48
C ASP A 128 23.71 -7.71 -10.96
N LEU A 129 24.37 -6.64 -10.54
CA LEU A 129 24.53 -6.31 -9.12
C LEU A 129 23.18 -5.91 -8.51
N PHE A 130 23.07 -6.10 -7.21
CA PHE A 130 21.89 -5.72 -6.43
C PHE A 130 22.32 -5.16 -5.07
N PRO A 131 21.50 -4.30 -4.43
CA PRO A 131 21.82 -3.78 -3.10
C PRO A 131 22.08 -4.93 -2.13
N LEU A 132 23.10 -4.80 -1.29
CA LEU A 132 23.55 -5.84 -0.36
C LEU A 132 24.02 -7.13 -1.05
N ALA A 133 24.44 -7.11 -2.31
CA ALA A 133 25.11 -8.24 -2.93
C ALA A 133 26.44 -8.50 -2.25
N PHE A 134 26.64 -9.71 -1.72
CA PHE A 134 27.92 -10.13 -1.16
C PHE A 134 28.81 -10.78 -2.23
N GLY A 135 30.08 -10.41 -2.26
CA GLY A 135 31.04 -10.94 -3.22
C GLY A 135 32.45 -10.39 -3.04
N GLU A 136 33.32 -10.81 -3.94
CA GLU A 136 34.70 -10.33 -4.04
C GLU A 136 34.75 -9.18 -5.06
N TYR A 137 35.19 -8.00 -4.64
CA TYR A 137 35.27 -6.80 -5.46
C TYR A 137 36.74 -6.44 -5.73
N HIS A 138 37.10 -6.31 -7.00
CA HIS A 138 38.48 -6.08 -7.44
C HIS A 138 38.67 -4.60 -7.76
N ILE A 139 39.39 -3.89 -6.90
CA ILE A 139 39.68 -2.46 -7.04
C ILE A 139 41.09 -2.29 -7.59
N ASP A 140 41.21 -1.52 -8.67
CA ASP A 140 42.49 -1.22 -9.30
C ASP A 140 43.28 -0.13 -8.54
N GLU A 141 44.49 0.18 -9.03
CA GLU A 141 45.37 1.19 -8.44
C GLU A 141 44.80 2.62 -8.48
N ASN A 142 43.83 2.89 -9.35
CA ASN A 142 43.15 4.18 -9.46
C ASN A 142 41.90 4.27 -8.57
N GLY A 143 41.61 3.23 -7.78
CA GLY A 143 40.41 3.16 -6.96
C GLY A 143 39.14 2.85 -7.75
N LYS A 144 39.26 2.29 -8.97
CA LYS A 144 38.13 1.89 -9.80
C LYS A 144 37.79 0.41 -9.60
N LEU A 145 36.50 0.10 -9.61
CA LEU A 145 36.00 -1.26 -9.66
C LEU A 145 36.25 -1.85 -11.05
N SER A 146 37.18 -2.80 -11.12
CA SER A 146 37.62 -3.44 -12.37
C SER A 146 36.87 -4.74 -12.68
N ALA A 147 36.54 -5.52 -11.64
CA ALA A 147 35.79 -6.77 -11.72
C ALA A 147 35.14 -7.10 -10.38
N PHE A 148 34.21 -8.05 -10.38
CA PHE A 148 33.67 -8.63 -9.15
C PHE A 148 33.25 -10.09 -9.39
N ASN A 149 33.24 -10.88 -8.33
CA ASN A 149 32.75 -12.26 -8.29
C ASN A 149 31.69 -12.36 -7.19
N LEU A 150 30.42 -12.54 -7.57
CA LEU A 150 29.33 -12.64 -6.60
C LEU A 150 29.33 -14.00 -5.91
N LEU A 151 29.29 -13.99 -4.58
CA LEU A 151 29.13 -15.17 -3.73
C LEU A 151 27.69 -15.29 -3.20
N ASP A 152 26.79 -14.51 -3.79
CA ASP A 152 25.41 -14.30 -3.36
C ASP A 152 24.50 -14.24 -4.60
N ASN A 153 23.21 -14.48 -4.40
CA ASN A 153 22.20 -14.43 -5.43
C ASN A 153 21.06 -13.50 -5.00
N ARG A 154 20.63 -12.63 -5.93
CA ARG A 154 19.49 -11.72 -5.76
C ARG A 154 18.23 -12.44 -5.26
N GLU A 155 18.00 -13.64 -5.77
CA GLU A 155 16.85 -14.49 -5.48
C GLU A 155 17.13 -15.52 -4.37
N ALA A 156 18.31 -15.47 -3.72
CA ALA A 156 18.67 -16.37 -2.62
C ALA A 156 17.61 -16.36 -1.52
N PHE A 157 17.18 -17.55 -1.09
CA PHE A 157 16.24 -17.70 0.02
C PHE A 157 16.88 -17.36 1.36
N GLU A 158 18.19 -17.53 1.49
CA GLU A 158 18.95 -17.19 2.69
C GLU A 158 20.15 -16.34 2.32
N TYR A 159 20.40 -15.29 3.08
CA TYR A 159 21.53 -14.38 2.90
C TYR A 159 21.86 -13.67 4.21
N ARG A 160 23.12 -13.22 4.32
CA ARG A 160 23.64 -12.41 5.43
C ARG A 160 23.55 -10.92 5.08
N ILE A 161 23.43 -10.08 6.10
CA ILE A 161 23.53 -8.62 5.99
C ILE A 161 24.88 -8.16 6.55
N PRO A 162 25.45 -7.04 6.05
CA PRO A 162 26.65 -6.45 6.64
C PRO A 162 26.39 -6.01 8.09
N PRO A 163 27.42 -5.88 8.93
CA PRO A 163 27.30 -5.40 10.31
C PRO A 163 27.04 -3.88 10.35
N LEU A 164 25.82 -3.47 9.96
CA LEU A 164 25.44 -2.06 9.82
C LEU A 164 25.27 -1.37 11.17
N THR A 165 25.85 -0.19 11.33
CA THR A 165 25.59 0.68 12.48
C THR A 165 24.43 1.63 12.22
N MET A 166 23.66 1.94 13.26
CA MET A 166 22.42 2.69 13.14
C MET A 166 22.29 3.76 14.21
N LEU A 167 21.91 4.96 13.78
CA LEU A 167 21.61 6.10 14.64
C LEU A 167 20.21 6.60 14.31
N THR A 168 19.37 6.77 15.35
CA THR A 168 18.01 7.32 15.20
C THR A 168 17.99 8.77 15.67
N ILE A 169 17.33 9.64 14.92
CA ILE A 169 17.10 11.05 15.26
C ILE A 169 15.60 11.31 15.25
N ARG A 170 15.07 11.87 16.33
CA ARG A 170 13.69 12.36 16.37
C ARG A 170 13.63 13.69 17.10
N ASN A 171 12.54 14.43 16.91
CA ASN A 171 12.22 15.54 17.80
C ASN A 171 11.68 14.94 19.11
N ALA A 172 12.25 15.30 20.26
CA ALA A 172 11.95 14.72 21.57
C ALA A 172 10.44 14.78 21.85
N ASN A 173 9.83 13.74 22.44
CA ASN A 173 8.37 13.66 22.58
C ASN A 173 7.76 14.77 23.45
N ASP A 174 6.58 15.26 23.04
CA ASP A 174 5.67 16.19 23.76
C ASP A 174 4.25 15.98 23.18
N PHE A 175 3.23 16.68 23.68
CA PHE A 175 1.83 16.55 23.28
C PHE A 175 1.52 16.97 21.82
N VAL A 176 2.43 17.67 21.13
CA VAL A 176 2.29 18.08 19.72
C VAL A 176 3.09 17.12 18.82
N PRO A 177 2.47 16.52 17.78
CA PRO A 177 3.20 15.67 16.82
C PRO A 177 4.43 16.40 16.25
N PRO A 178 5.61 15.75 16.19
CA PRO A 178 6.86 16.36 15.71
C PRO A 178 6.78 17.11 14.39
N LYS A 179 5.89 16.69 13.47
CA LYS A 179 5.64 17.35 12.18
C LYS A 179 5.20 18.82 12.32
N TYR A 180 4.49 19.18 13.38
CA TYR A 180 3.89 20.52 13.57
C TYR A 180 4.71 21.44 14.48
N ARG A 181 5.91 21.02 14.91
CA ARG A 181 6.72 21.83 15.81
C ARG A 181 7.53 22.89 15.10
N LEU A 182 7.63 24.04 15.76
CA LEU A 182 8.41 25.20 15.31
C LEU A 182 9.79 25.30 15.97
N PHE A 183 10.10 24.50 17.00
CA PHE A 183 11.39 24.49 17.70
C PHE A 183 12.06 23.11 17.67
N VAL A 184 13.40 23.11 17.77
CA VAL A 184 14.25 21.93 17.62
C VAL A 184 14.67 21.44 18.99
N GLN A 185 14.20 20.28 19.40
CA GLN A 185 14.71 19.55 20.56
C GLN A 185 15.01 18.13 20.11
N LEU A 186 16.27 17.83 19.79
CA LEU A 186 16.60 16.54 19.20
C LEU A 186 16.82 15.49 20.29
N GLU A 187 16.30 14.30 20.04
CA GLU A 187 16.69 13.08 20.73
C GLU A 187 17.44 12.18 19.73
N ILE A 188 18.65 11.77 20.11
CA ILE A 188 19.55 10.93 19.32
C ILE A 188 19.73 9.60 20.04
N ILE A 189 19.54 8.48 19.33
CA ILE A 189 19.59 7.14 19.92
C ILE A 189 20.55 6.26 19.12
N TYR A 190 21.55 5.69 19.78
CA TYR A 190 22.47 4.66 19.25
C TYR A 190 23.15 3.94 20.43
N ASP A 191 23.73 2.75 20.21
CA ASP A 191 24.39 1.93 21.26
C ASP A 191 23.53 1.70 22.52
N ASN A 192 22.21 1.54 22.35
CA ASN A 192 21.23 1.42 23.44
C ASN A 192 21.24 2.61 24.42
N LYS A 193 21.74 3.78 23.99
CA LYS A 193 21.72 5.04 24.74
C LYS A 193 20.85 6.06 24.03
N SER A 194 20.17 6.90 24.81
CA SER A 194 19.42 8.05 24.32
C SER A 194 20.09 9.34 24.82
N TYR A 195 20.28 10.29 23.91
CA TYR A 195 20.89 11.59 24.14
C TYR A 195 19.86 12.66 23.76
N VAL A 196 19.40 13.44 24.74
CA VAL A 196 18.54 14.60 24.50
C VAL A 196 19.42 15.84 24.42
N LEU A 197 19.29 16.59 23.33
CA LEU A 197 20.02 17.83 23.12
C LEU A 197 19.30 18.97 23.85
N GLU A 198 19.89 19.41 24.97
CA GLU A 198 19.36 20.48 25.84
C GLU A 198 19.91 21.88 25.49
N GLN A 199 20.75 21.99 24.46
CA GLN A 199 21.37 23.24 24.05
C GLN A 199 20.31 24.27 23.61
N GLN A 200 20.54 25.55 23.94
CA GLN A 200 19.53 26.59 23.72
C GLN A 200 19.70 27.33 22.39
N THR A 201 20.90 27.27 21.78
CA THR A 201 21.14 27.95 20.51
C THR A 201 21.12 26.97 19.33
N PRO A 202 20.57 27.37 18.16
CA PRO A 202 20.59 26.52 16.97
C PRO A 202 22.01 26.09 16.55
N THR A 203 23.02 26.94 16.74
CA THR A 203 24.42 26.63 16.42
C THR A 203 24.93 25.45 17.27
N GLU A 204 24.76 25.50 18.59
CA GLU A 204 25.20 24.45 19.50
C GLU A 204 24.45 23.12 19.25
N ILE A 205 23.16 23.18 18.92
CA ILE A 205 22.37 21.99 18.54
C ILE A 205 22.98 21.33 17.28
N LEU A 206 23.30 22.12 16.26
CA LEU A 206 23.90 21.61 15.01
C LEU A 206 25.30 21.03 15.24
N GLU A 207 26.13 21.69 16.05
CA GLU A 207 27.46 21.21 16.41
C GLU A 207 27.41 19.92 17.22
N SER A 208 26.50 19.82 18.19
CA SER A 208 26.29 18.60 18.98
C SER A 208 25.78 17.45 18.10
N LEU A 209 24.81 17.70 17.22
CA LEU A 209 24.35 16.72 16.23
C LEU A 209 25.51 16.21 15.35
N ASN A 210 26.34 17.14 14.83
CA ASN A 210 27.51 16.81 14.03
C ASN A 210 28.52 15.96 14.81
N TRP A 211 28.73 16.26 16.10
CA TRP A 211 29.62 15.49 16.96
C TRP A 211 29.15 14.03 17.08
N HIS A 212 27.85 13.80 17.31
CA HIS A 212 27.30 12.44 17.39
C HIS A 212 27.46 11.67 16.07
N ILE A 213 27.13 12.30 14.93
CA ILE A 213 27.26 11.66 13.61
C ILE A 213 28.73 11.35 13.29
N TYR A 214 29.64 12.28 13.57
CA TYR A 214 31.06 12.11 13.30
C TYR A 214 31.70 11.03 14.19
N HIS A 215 31.37 11.02 15.48
CA HIS A 215 31.97 10.10 16.44
C HIS A 215 31.44 8.66 16.27
N PHE A 216 30.15 8.51 16.02
CA PHE A 216 29.54 7.18 15.86
C PHE A 216 29.68 6.61 14.44
N ASP A 217 29.80 7.46 13.42
CA ASP A 217 29.87 7.09 12.00
C ASP A 217 28.79 6.06 11.56
N PRO A 218 27.49 6.41 11.70
CA PRO A 218 26.38 5.49 11.41
C PRO A 218 26.26 5.13 9.92
N ASP A 219 26.04 3.87 9.58
CA ASP A 219 25.67 3.48 8.22
C ASP A 219 24.24 3.89 7.88
N ILE A 220 23.35 3.80 8.87
CA ILE A 220 21.93 4.15 8.74
C ILE A 220 21.59 5.28 9.70
N ILE A 221 20.97 6.33 9.16
CA ILE A 221 20.33 7.39 9.94
C ILE A 221 18.82 7.22 9.80
N LEU A 222 18.17 6.74 10.86
CA LEU A 222 16.72 6.65 10.95
C LEU A 222 16.15 7.97 11.49
N THR A 223 15.04 8.41 10.91
CA THR A 223 14.36 9.62 11.37
C THR A 223 12.86 9.41 11.53
N GLU A 224 12.27 10.15 12.47
CA GLU A 224 10.81 10.34 12.54
C GLU A 224 10.45 11.68 11.87
N TYR A 225 9.70 11.64 10.78
CA TYR A 225 9.34 12.84 9.98
C TYR A 225 10.58 13.56 9.41
N GLY A 226 11.62 12.78 9.11
CA GLY A 226 12.85 13.24 8.46
C GLY A 226 12.62 14.04 7.19
N ASP A 227 11.91 13.43 6.25
CA ASP A 227 11.69 13.99 4.91
C ASP A 227 10.71 15.18 4.98
N ALA A 228 9.69 15.09 5.86
CA ALA A 228 8.61 16.07 5.97
C ALA A 228 9.02 17.38 6.66
N SER A 229 9.75 17.30 7.78
CA SER A 229 10.02 18.48 8.62
C SER A 229 11.45 18.56 9.13
N LEU A 230 12.02 17.47 9.65
CA LEU A 230 13.29 17.51 10.36
C LEU A 230 14.48 17.87 9.43
N MET A 231 14.64 17.17 8.30
CA MET A 231 15.73 17.46 7.35
C MET A 231 15.60 18.84 6.70
N PRO A 232 14.42 19.29 6.22
CA PRO A 232 14.22 20.67 5.77
C PRO A 232 14.61 21.71 6.82
N MET A 233 14.15 21.53 8.07
CA MET A 233 14.40 22.44 9.19
C MET A 233 15.89 22.53 9.53
N LEU A 234 16.57 21.38 9.69
CA LEU A 234 18.00 21.33 9.97
C LEU A 234 18.81 21.96 8.82
N THR A 235 18.41 21.72 7.57
CA THR A 235 19.05 22.33 6.40
C THR A 235 18.88 23.85 6.38
N ALA A 236 17.70 24.35 6.75
CA ALA A 236 17.44 25.78 6.86
C ALA A 236 18.27 26.44 7.97
N LEU A 237 18.35 25.81 9.15
CA LEU A 237 19.17 26.27 10.27
C LEU A 237 20.66 26.27 9.93
N SER A 238 21.15 25.19 9.31
CA SER A 238 22.52 25.08 8.81
C SER A 238 22.90 26.24 7.90
N LYS A 239 22.06 26.56 6.91
CA LYS A 239 22.28 27.70 6.00
C LYS A 239 22.21 29.04 6.72
N LYS A 240 21.25 29.23 7.63
CA LYS A 240 21.04 30.48 8.37
C LYS A 240 22.21 30.79 9.31
N HIS A 241 22.78 29.77 9.95
CA HIS A 241 23.83 29.91 10.97
C HIS A 241 25.23 29.54 10.44
N ASN A 242 25.36 29.19 9.15
CA ASN A 242 26.61 28.81 8.49
C ASN A 242 27.37 27.65 9.17
N VAL A 243 26.63 26.69 9.73
CA VAL A 243 27.18 25.45 10.32
C VAL A 243 26.88 24.30 9.37
N PRO A 244 27.88 23.65 8.75
CA PRO A 244 27.65 22.56 7.80
C PRO A 244 27.09 21.31 8.50
N LEU A 245 26.19 20.58 7.84
CA LEU A 245 25.68 19.30 8.35
C LEU A 245 26.55 18.12 7.89
N LEU A 246 26.99 17.27 8.82
CA LEU A 246 27.82 16.10 8.55
C LEU A 246 27.04 14.82 8.20
N PHE A 247 25.82 14.96 7.65
CA PHE A 247 24.97 13.83 7.27
C PHE A 247 25.60 12.96 6.16
N ASN A 248 26.21 13.56 5.13
CA ASN A 248 26.87 12.80 4.08
C ASN A 248 28.24 12.28 4.54
N ARG A 249 28.59 11.06 4.13
CA ARG A 249 29.95 10.53 4.29
C ARG A 249 30.87 11.11 3.23
N ASP A 250 30.38 11.27 2.00
CA ASP A 250 31.09 11.97 0.92
C ASP A 250 31.06 13.48 1.14
N LYS A 251 32.21 14.06 1.47
CA LYS A 251 32.36 15.51 1.67
C LYS A 251 32.14 16.27 0.35
N GLY A 252 31.38 17.37 0.42
CA GLY A 252 31.12 18.25 -0.74
C GLY A 252 30.01 17.77 -1.68
N VAL A 253 29.42 16.60 -1.43
CA VAL A 253 28.21 16.14 -2.12
C VAL A 253 27.00 16.70 -1.37
N GLY A 254 26.03 17.28 -2.09
CA GLY A 254 24.76 17.74 -1.52
C GLY A 254 23.80 16.58 -1.24
N PHE A 255 22.64 16.87 -0.65
CA PHE A 255 21.57 15.87 -0.54
C PHE A 255 20.94 15.62 -1.91
N PHE A 256 20.66 14.37 -2.24
CA PHE A 256 19.82 14.05 -3.38
C PHE A 256 18.36 14.17 -2.95
N THR A 257 17.66 15.18 -3.47
CA THR A 257 16.28 15.44 -3.06
C THR A 257 15.27 15.11 -4.15
N THR A 258 14.08 14.63 -3.75
CA THR A 258 12.93 14.48 -4.65
C THR A 258 11.89 15.55 -4.35
N LYS A 259 11.05 15.87 -5.36
CA LYS A 259 9.86 16.69 -5.12
C LYS A 259 8.81 15.90 -4.34
N GLU A 260 8.03 16.59 -3.53
CA GLU A 260 6.80 16.07 -2.96
C GLU A 260 5.80 15.68 -4.05
N SER A 261 4.92 14.74 -3.75
CA SER A 261 3.91 14.29 -4.72
C SER A 261 2.70 13.67 -4.04
N SER A 262 1.53 13.83 -4.66
CA SER A 262 0.32 13.11 -4.29
C SER A 262 -0.17 12.26 -5.46
N TYR A 263 -0.60 11.03 -5.19
CA TYR A 263 -1.08 10.11 -6.22
C TYR A 263 -2.34 9.35 -5.76
N PHE A 264 -3.14 8.92 -6.73
CA PHE A 264 -4.38 8.19 -6.46
C PHE A 264 -4.12 6.68 -6.42
N GLN A 265 -4.48 6.02 -5.32
CA GLN A 265 -4.34 4.59 -5.12
C GLN A 265 -5.61 4.04 -4.45
N TYR A 266 -6.26 3.06 -5.08
CA TYR A 266 -7.47 2.37 -4.55
C TYR A 266 -8.57 3.31 -4.05
N GLY A 267 -8.94 4.35 -4.82
CA GLY A 267 -10.01 5.26 -4.41
C GLY A 267 -9.57 6.36 -3.43
N LYS A 268 -8.29 6.40 -3.04
CA LYS A 268 -7.74 7.35 -2.07
C LYS A 268 -6.58 8.13 -2.66
N VAL A 269 -6.45 9.39 -2.28
CA VAL A 269 -5.23 10.15 -2.52
C VAL A 269 -4.23 9.81 -1.41
N VAL A 270 -2.99 9.52 -1.81
CA VAL A 270 -1.86 9.27 -0.91
C VAL A 270 -0.84 10.37 -1.17
N HIS A 271 -0.42 11.04 -0.10
CA HIS A 271 0.63 12.05 -0.13
C HIS A 271 1.99 11.42 0.21
N LYS A 272 3.07 11.97 -0.38
CA LYS A 272 4.45 11.58 -0.14
C LYS A 272 5.34 12.82 -0.09
N ASP A 273 6.03 13.00 1.03
CA ASP A 273 6.99 14.08 1.23
C ASP A 273 8.24 13.93 0.34
N GLY A 274 8.92 15.03 0.05
CA GLY A 274 10.17 15.05 -0.72
C GLY A 274 11.31 14.34 0.03
N ALA A 275 11.87 13.28 -0.56
CA ALA A 275 12.89 12.47 0.08
C ALA A 275 14.25 13.19 0.15
N PHE A 276 14.99 12.95 1.23
CA PHE A 276 16.43 13.27 1.33
C PHE A 276 17.24 11.97 1.29
N GLU A 277 18.02 11.75 0.23
CA GLU A 277 18.97 10.64 0.15
C GLU A 277 20.39 11.17 0.38
N LEU A 278 21.16 10.45 1.19
CA LEU A 278 22.51 10.79 1.60
C LEU A 278 23.56 10.08 0.73
N ALA A 279 24.74 10.68 0.60
CA ALA A 279 25.86 10.12 -0.12
C ALA A 279 26.76 9.31 0.83
N GLY A 280 26.77 7.99 0.66
CA GLY A 280 27.61 7.08 1.44
C GLY A 280 27.08 6.80 2.84
N ARG A 281 25.84 7.19 3.16
CA ARG A 281 25.04 6.73 4.31
C ARG A 281 23.62 6.50 3.82
N TRP A 282 22.83 5.71 4.55
CA TRP A 282 21.41 5.59 4.27
C TRP A 282 20.58 6.43 5.22
N HIS A 283 19.86 7.42 4.70
CA HIS A 283 18.77 8.06 5.45
C HIS A 283 17.46 7.31 5.19
N ILE A 284 16.73 6.96 6.25
CA ILE A 284 15.43 6.28 6.15
C ILE A 284 14.46 6.98 7.11
N ASP A 285 13.44 7.62 6.56
CA ASP A 285 12.33 8.19 7.35
C ASP A 285 11.27 7.11 7.59
N VAL A 286 11.01 6.79 8.86
CA VAL A 286 10.05 5.74 9.24
C VAL A 286 8.59 6.12 8.94
N HIS A 287 8.29 7.42 8.81
CA HIS A 287 6.94 7.90 8.51
C HIS A 287 6.70 8.14 7.01
N ASN A 288 7.76 8.32 6.21
CA ASN A 288 7.69 8.42 4.75
C ASN A 288 8.05 7.09 4.04
N SER A 289 8.13 5.97 4.79
CA SER A 289 8.42 4.64 4.24
C SER A 289 7.32 3.63 4.54
N PHE A 290 6.53 3.29 3.52
CA PHE A 290 5.50 2.25 3.62
C PHE A 290 6.11 0.88 3.94
N THR A 291 7.21 0.51 3.29
CA THR A 291 7.85 -0.79 3.49
C THR A 291 8.38 -0.95 4.91
N VAL A 292 9.03 0.09 5.46
CA VAL A 292 9.54 0.04 6.85
C VAL A 292 8.39 0.02 7.86
N ALA A 293 7.32 0.77 7.62
CA ALA A 293 6.14 0.76 8.48
C ALA A 293 5.44 -0.62 8.55
N GLU A 294 5.47 -1.39 7.46
CA GLU A 294 4.76 -2.67 7.37
C GLU A 294 5.66 -3.91 7.57
N ALA A 295 6.97 -3.77 7.37
CA ALA A 295 7.90 -4.90 7.30
C ALA A 295 9.30 -4.59 7.86
N TYR A 296 9.48 -3.43 8.48
CA TYR A 296 10.74 -2.97 9.07
C TYR A 296 11.93 -3.04 8.10
N LEU A 297 13.16 -3.05 8.62
CA LEU A 297 14.38 -2.99 7.82
C LEU A 297 14.68 -4.30 7.09
N ASP A 298 14.46 -5.48 7.70
CA ASP A 298 14.68 -6.75 7.01
C ASP A 298 13.78 -6.89 5.77
N GLY A 299 12.53 -6.42 5.86
CA GLY A 299 11.62 -6.35 4.74
C GLY A 299 12.07 -5.35 3.67
N LEU A 300 12.62 -4.20 4.08
CA LEU A 300 13.20 -3.23 3.15
C LEU A 300 14.40 -3.82 2.39
N TYR A 301 15.31 -4.50 3.08
CA TYR A 301 16.48 -5.15 2.48
C TYR A 301 16.06 -6.23 1.47
N GLU A 302 15.08 -7.06 1.85
CA GLU A 302 14.52 -8.10 0.98
C GLU A 302 14.00 -7.51 -0.33
N ILE A 303 13.19 -6.45 -0.22
CA ILE A 303 12.60 -5.81 -1.40
C ILE A 303 13.67 -5.12 -2.23
N ALA A 304 14.61 -4.38 -1.62
CA ALA A 304 15.67 -3.68 -2.35
C ALA A 304 16.55 -4.64 -3.17
N ARG A 305 16.89 -5.80 -2.60
CA ARG A 305 17.60 -6.88 -3.30
C ARG A 305 16.83 -7.32 -4.54
N ILE A 306 15.57 -7.72 -4.38
CA ILE A 306 14.75 -8.26 -5.49
C ILE A 306 14.48 -7.19 -6.56
N THR A 307 14.17 -5.96 -6.17
CA THR A 307 13.81 -4.88 -7.10
C THR A 307 15.00 -4.23 -7.77
N GLN A 308 16.22 -4.44 -7.26
CA GLN A 308 17.43 -3.71 -7.68
C GLN A 308 17.26 -2.20 -7.64
N ILE A 309 16.56 -1.71 -6.62
CA ILE A 309 16.46 -0.29 -6.31
C ILE A 309 17.40 -0.01 -5.12
N PRO A 310 18.28 1.01 -5.19
CA PRO A 310 19.09 1.43 -4.04
C PRO A 310 18.23 1.61 -2.78
N VAL A 311 18.73 1.18 -1.63
CA VAL A 311 17.92 1.01 -0.40
C VAL A 311 17.21 2.29 0.02
N GLN A 312 17.88 3.44 -0.03
CA GLN A 312 17.29 4.74 0.31
C GLN A 312 16.08 5.08 -0.57
N ARG A 313 16.20 4.82 -1.87
CA ARG A 313 15.12 5.04 -2.82
C ARG A 313 14.02 4.00 -2.67
N GLN A 314 14.36 2.75 -2.38
CA GLN A 314 13.40 1.68 -2.14
C GLN A 314 12.55 1.95 -0.89
N ALA A 315 13.12 2.60 0.13
CA ALA A 315 12.39 2.98 1.35
C ALA A 315 11.21 3.91 1.02
N ARG A 316 11.38 4.82 0.05
CA ARG A 316 10.32 5.74 -0.40
C ARG A 316 9.60 5.28 -1.66
N ALA A 317 9.98 4.18 -2.28
CA ALA A 317 9.36 3.69 -3.50
C ALA A 317 7.99 3.10 -3.18
N SER A 318 6.99 3.40 -4.03
CA SER A 318 5.72 2.67 -3.96
C SER A 318 5.96 1.20 -4.28
N ILE A 319 5.12 0.31 -3.75
CA ILE A 319 5.20 -1.11 -4.08
C ILE A 319 5.08 -1.34 -5.60
N GLY A 320 4.25 -0.56 -6.30
CA GLY A 320 4.14 -0.60 -7.77
C GLY A 320 5.43 -0.20 -8.49
N THR A 321 6.19 0.77 -7.94
CA THR A 321 7.52 1.12 -8.45
C THR A 321 8.49 -0.05 -8.29
N GLY A 322 8.47 -0.74 -7.15
CA GLY A 322 9.25 -1.95 -6.92
C GLY A 322 8.94 -3.05 -7.93
N LEU A 323 7.64 -3.37 -8.12
CA LEU A 323 7.18 -4.34 -9.13
C LEU A 323 7.64 -3.98 -10.54
N SER A 324 7.51 -2.71 -10.91
CA SER A 324 7.99 -2.20 -12.20
C SER A 324 9.47 -2.48 -12.34
N SER A 325 10.28 -2.14 -11.32
CA SER A 325 11.74 -2.30 -11.34
C SER A 325 12.19 -3.74 -11.64
N ILE A 326 11.51 -4.74 -11.07
CA ILE A 326 11.81 -6.16 -11.36
C ILE A 326 11.54 -6.47 -12.84
N GLN A 327 10.44 -5.96 -13.38
CA GLN A 327 10.08 -6.10 -14.80
C GLN A 327 11.03 -5.34 -15.73
N LEU A 328 11.42 -4.11 -15.37
CA LEU A 328 12.41 -3.32 -16.10
C LEU A 328 13.74 -4.04 -16.16
N SER A 329 14.22 -4.52 -15.02
CA SER A 329 15.45 -5.27 -14.89
C SER A 329 15.42 -6.55 -15.75
N TRP A 330 14.32 -7.28 -15.75
CA TRP A 330 14.14 -8.46 -16.62
C TRP A 330 14.15 -8.07 -18.11
N ALA A 331 13.40 -7.03 -18.50
CA ALA A 331 13.34 -6.56 -19.89
C ALA A 331 14.72 -6.10 -20.40
N TYR A 332 15.45 -5.35 -19.57
CA TYR A 332 16.79 -4.86 -19.88
C TYR A 332 17.75 -6.02 -20.20
N ARG A 333 17.80 -7.04 -19.33
CA ARG A 333 18.66 -8.24 -19.53
C ARG A 333 18.25 -9.07 -20.74
N ASN A 334 16.97 -9.07 -21.10
CA ASN A 334 16.45 -9.82 -22.25
C ASN A 334 16.50 -9.02 -23.56
N ASN A 335 17.25 -7.91 -23.60
CA ASN A 335 17.40 -7.02 -24.75
C ASN A 335 16.07 -6.47 -25.29
N ILE A 336 15.10 -6.27 -24.39
CA ILE A 336 13.76 -5.76 -24.70
C ILE A 336 13.74 -4.25 -24.47
N LEU A 337 13.14 -3.51 -25.41
CA LEU A 337 12.92 -2.08 -25.29
C LEU A 337 11.95 -1.76 -24.15
N ILE A 338 12.37 -0.89 -23.24
CA ILE A 338 11.55 -0.45 -22.12
C ILE A 338 10.93 0.91 -22.44
N PRO A 339 9.62 1.01 -22.65
CA PRO A 339 9.00 2.29 -22.96
C PRO A 339 8.93 3.19 -21.71
N SER A 340 9.14 4.50 -21.89
CA SER A 340 8.98 5.49 -20.79
C SER A 340 7.52 5.65 -20.34
N LYS A 341 6.56 5.41 -21.24
CA LYS A 341 5.12 5.47 -21.00
C LYS A 341 4.42 4.20 -21.50
N LYS A 342 3.28 3.86 -20.89
CA LYS A 342 2.42 2.74 -21.32
C LYS A 342 1.99 2.92 -22.79
N ARG A 343 1.97 1.84 -23.57
CA ARG A 343 1.62 1.87 -25.00
C ARG A 343 0.33 1.14 -25.37
N GLU A 344 0.09 -0.03 -24.79
CA GLU A 344 -1.07 -0.87 -25.13
C GLU A 344 -1.94 -1.09 -23.88
N PRO A 345 -2.88 -0.17 -23.56
CA PRO A 345 -3.68 -0.27 -22.35
C PRO A 345 -4.79 -1.33 -22.42
N GLU A 346 -5.49 -1.41 -23.55
CA GLU A 346 -6.69 -2.21 -23.74
C GLU A 346 -6.97 -2.37 -25.25
N ASP A 347 -7.49 -3.54 -25.66
CA ASP A 347 -8.01 -3.79 -27.01
C ASP A 347 -9.51 -3.46 -27.08
N PHE A 348 -10.06 -3.25 -28.28
CA PHE A 348 -11.50 -3.03 -28.43
C PHE A 348 -12.32 -4.24 -27.95
N LYS A 349 -13.37 -4.00 -27.17
CA LYS A 349 -14.29 -5.03 -26.65
C LYS A 349 -15.72 -4.75 -27.08
N SER A 350 -16.48 -5.82 -27.33
CA SER A 350 -17.93 -5.72 -27.51
C SER A 350 -18.65 -5.40 -26.19
N ALA A 351 -19.86 -4.84 -26.25
CA ALA A 351 -20.64 -4.52 -25.06
C ALA A 351 -20.93 -5.76 -24.18
N SER A 352 -21.18 -6.92 -24.79
CA SER A 352 -21.39 -8.18 -24.05
C SER A 352 -20.11 -8.65 -23.37
N THR A 353 -18.96 -8.53 -24.03
CA THR A 353 -17.65 -8.83 -23.43
C THR A 353 -17.37 -7.91 -22.24
N LEU A 354 -17.66 -6.60 -22.35
CA LEU A 354 -17.46 -5.65 -21.26
C LEU A 354 -18.28 -6.02 -20.01
N LEU A 355 -19.56 -6.39 -20.17
CA LEU A 355 -20.41 -6.81 -19.04
C LEU A 355 -19.92 -8.10 -18.35
N LEU A 356 -19.25 -8.98 -19.09
CA LEU A 356 -18.63 -10.19 -18.53
C LEU A 356 -17.28 -9.89 -17.87
N ALA A 357 -16.47 -9.04 -18.50
CA ALA A 357 -15.08 -8.79 -18.11
C ALA A 357 -14.96 -7.83 -16.90
N ASP A 358 -15.90 -6.89 -16.74
CA ASP A 358 -15.94 -5.94 -15.61
C ASP A 358 -16.28 -6.60 -14.25
N ARG A 359 -16.52 -7.92 -14.26
CA ARG A 359 -16.74 -8.70 -13.03
C ARG A 359 -15.45 -8.86 -12.24
N GLY A 360 -15.49 -8.45 -10.98
CA GLY A 360 -14.42 -8.70 -10.01
C GLY A 360 -14.33 -10.17 -9.55
N GLY A 361 -13.64 -10.36 -8.42
CA GLY A 361 -13.59 -11.66 -7.72
C GLY A 361 -14.97 -12.10 -7.22
N LEU A 362 -15.13 -13.40 -6.98
CA LEU A 362 -16.41 -13.98 -6.58
C LEU A 362 -16.74 -13.63 -5.11
N ILE A 363 -17.99 -13.28 -4.85
CA ILE A 363 -18.50 -13.04 -3.49
C ILE A 363 -19.79 -13.83 -3.32
N PHE A 364 -19.83 -14.73 -2.35
CA PHE A 364 -21.06 -15.35 -1.85
C PHE A 364 -21.46 -14.63 -0.57
N GLN A 365 -22.66 -14.07 -0.47
CA GLN A 365 -23.05 -13.32 0.72
C GLN A 365 -23.18 -14.23 1.95
N PRO A 366 -22.71 -13.80 3.14
CA PRO A 366 -22.82 -14.60 4.35
C PRO A 366 -24.24 -14.52 4.93
N PRO A 367 -24.70 -15.56 5.64
CA PRO A 367 -25.90 -15.44 6.48
C PRO A 367 -25.65 -14.49 7.65
N ILE A 368 -26.54 -13.51 7.87
CA ILE A 368 -26.45 -12.54 8.98
C ILE A 368 -26.60 -13.27 10.32
N GLY A 369 -25.84 -12.83 11.32
CA GLY A 369 -25.93 -13.32 12.70
C GLY A 369 -24.72 -14.14 13.12
N TYR A 370 -24.85 -14.81 14.27
CA TYR A 370 -23.79 -15.65 14.81
C TYR A 370 -23.90 -17.10 14.32
N HIS A 371 -22.77 -17.72 14.03
CA HIS A 371 -22.65 -19.09 13.53
C HIS A 371 -21.53 -19.83 14.25
N GLU A 372 -21.77 -21.10 14.61
CA GLU A 372 -20.80 -21.98 15.28
C GLU A 372 -20.10 -22.91 14.30
N ASP A 373 -18.94 -23.44 14.70
CA ASP A 373 -18.23 -24.53 14.03
C ASP A 373 -17.99 -24.26 12.54
N VAL A 374 -17.48 -23.06 12.26
CA VAL A 374 -17.19 -22.60 10.91
C VAL A 374 -15.68 -22.68 10.69
N ALA A 375 -15.23 -23.38 9.65
CA ALA A 375 -13.83 -23.36 9.25
C ALA A 375 -13.61 -22.30 8.18
N GLU A 376 -12.46 -21.61 8.25
CA GLU A 376 -12.00 -20.70 7.20
C GLU A 376 -10.84 -21.31 6.44
N LEU A 377 -11.00 -21.41 5.12
CA LEU A 377 -9.96 -21.85 4.19
C LEU A 377 -9.55 -20.65 3.33
N ASP A 378 -8.26 -20.46 3.11
CA ASP A 378 -7.70 -19.31 2.39
C ASP A 378 -6.66 -19.76 1.35
N PHE A 379 -6.78 -19.26 0.12
CA PHE A 379 -5.82 -19.54 -0.94
C PHE A 379 -4.54 -18.72 -0.76
N VAL A 380 -3.39 -19.37 -0.80
CA VAL A 380 -2.10 -18.72 -0.58
C VAL A 380 -1.70 -17.91 -1.81
N SER A 381 -1.76 -16.57 -1.72
CA SER A 381 -1.33 -15.68 -2.80
C SER A 381 -2.03 -15.97 -4.13
N MET A 382 -3.35 -16.24 -4.09
CA MET A 382 -4.15 -16.73 -5.20
C MET A 382 -3.87 -16.02 -6.54
N TYR A 383 -3.97 -14.69 -6.58
CA TYR A 383 -3.84 -13.91 -7.81
C TYR A 383 -2.44 -13.99 -8.44
N PRO A 384 -1.33 -13.74 -7.71
CA PRO A 384 0.01 -14.01 -8.24
C PRO A 384 0.22 -15.44 -8.71
N THR A 385 -0.29 -16.42 -7.96
CA THR A 385 -0.17 -17.84 -8.34
C THR A 385 -0.90 -18.12 -9.65
N ILE A 386 -2.10 -17.56 -9.85
CA ILE A 386 -2.84 -17.60 -11.12
C ILE A 386 -2.00 -17.00 -12.26
N MET A 387 -1.40 -15.83 -12.04
CA MET A 387 -0.58 -15.18 -13.08
C MET A 387 0.58 -16.07 -13.49
N VAL A 388 1.33 -16.62 -12.52
CA VAL A 388 2.50 -17.47 -12.78
C VAL A 388 2.09 -18.80 -13.43
N ARG A 389 1.04 -19.45 -12.92
CA ARG A 389 0.57 -20.78 -13.36
C ARG A 389 0.00 -20.73 -14.77
N HIS A 390 -0.87 -19.76 -15.04
CA HIS A 390 -1.56 -19.64 -16.32
C HIS A 390 -0.80 -18.77 -17.32
N ASN A 391 0.42 -18.30 -17.02
CA ASN A 391 1.23 -17.43 -17.88
C ASN A 391 0.50 -16.12 -18.28
N VAL A 392 -0.27 -15.54 -17.36
CA VAL A 392 -1.04 -14.30 -17.62
C VAL A 392 -0.11 -13.09 -17.56
N SER A 393 0.03 -12.40 -18.69
CA SER A 393 0.91 -11.25 -18.87
C SER A 393 0.39 -10.38 -20.03
N PRO A 394 0.69 -9.07 -20.08
CA PRO A 394 0.21 -8.17 -21.14
C PRO A 394 0.46 -8.67 -22.57
N GLU A 395 1.62 -9.27 -22.81
CA GLU A 395 2.08 -9.71 -24.12
C GLU A 395 1.75 -11.18 -24.43
N THR A 396 1.24 -11.93 -23.45
CA THR A 396 0.81 -13.32 -23.64
C THR A 396 -0.69 -13.43 -23.86
N ILE A 397 -1.48 -12.45 -23.39
CA ILE A 397 -2.93 -12.38 -23.63
C ILE A 397 -3.20 -11.87 -25.04
N ASN A 398 -3.96 -12.66 -25.81
CA ASN A 398 -4.32 -12.39 -27.19
C ASN A 398 -3.10 -12.04 -28.07
N CYS A 399 -1.96 -12.71 -27.84
CA CYS A 399 -0.71 -12.34 -28.52
C CYS A 399 -0.83 -12.42 -30.05
N ARG A 400 -0.19 -11.48 -30.74
CA ARG A 400 -0.05 -11.49 -32.21
C ARG A 400 0.65 -12.76 -32.72
N CYS A 401 1.55 -13.31 -31.90
CA CYS A 401 2.33 -14.51 -32.16
C CYS A 401 1.52 -15.81 -32.35
N CYS A 402 0.28 -15.84 -31.84
CA CYS A 402 -0.65 -16.97 -31.96
C CYS A 402 -1.84 -16.64 -32.86
N ASN A 403 -1.96 -15.38 -33.32
CA ASN A 403 -3.04 -14.94 -34.19
C ASN A 403 -2.82 -15.29 -35.68
N SER A 404 -1.59 -15.63 -36.08
CA SER A 404 -1.25 -15.99 -37.47
C SER A 404 -1.74 -17.36 -37.93
N ASN A 405 -2.40 -18.15 -37.06
CA ASN A 405 -2.98 -19.47 -37.39
C ASN A 405 -4.51 -19.47 -37.36
N ILE A 406 -5.15 -18.36 -37.70
CA ILE A 406 -6.62 -18.28 -37.72
C ILE A 406 -7.08 -18.14 -39.16
N GLU A 407 -7.55 -19.25 -39.73
CA GLU A 407 -8.67 -19.18 -40.66
C GLU A 407 -9.81 -18.48 -39.91
N VAL A 408 -10.13 -17.28 -40.36
CA VAL A 408 -11.22 -16.48 -39.82
C VAL A 408 -12.50 -17.28 -40.00
N TYR A 409 -13.02 -17.87 -38.93
CA TYR A 409 -14.43 -18.27 -38.88
C TYR A 409 -15.25 -16.98 -38.80
N GLN A 410 -15.47 -16.38 -39.97
CA GLN A 410 -16.59 -15.49 -40.22
C GLN A 410 -17.85 -16.34 -40.07
N ASP A 411 -18.51 -16.30 -38.91
CA ASP A 411 -19.94 -16.60 -38.77
C ASP A 411 -20.39 -16.30 -37.33
N ALA A 412 -20.50 -15.01 -37.00
CA ALA A 412 -21.37 -14.48 -35.94
C ALA A 412 -21.43 -12.93 -35.94
N ALA A 413 -21.13 -12.28 -37.08
CA ALA A 413 -21.15 -10.82 -37.21
C ALA A 413 -22.38 -10.29 -37.97
N GLU A 414 -23.45 -11.08 -38.10
CA GLU A 414 -24.73 -10.64 -38.66
C GLU A 414 -25.82 -10.62 -37.59
N SER A 415 -25.66 -9.72 -36.62
CA SER A 415 -26.79 -9.02 -36.01
C SER A 415 -26.29 -7.69 -35.44
N THR A 416 -25.68 -6.89 -36.32
CA THR A 416 -25.32 -5.51 -36.01
C THR A 416 -26.60 -4.68 -35.89
N LEU A 417 -26.84 -4.12 -34.71
CA LEU A 417 -27.66 -2.93 -34.56
C LEU A 417 -26.94 -1.83 -35.35
N ARG A 418 -27.39 -1.53 -36.56
CA ARG A 418 -26.86 -0.43 -37.37
C ARG A 418 -27.22 0.88 -36.66
N LEU A 419 -26.25 1.48 -35.98
CA LEU A 419 -26.29 2.91 -35.73
C LEU A 419 -26.14 3.60 -37.09
N HIS A 420 -27.13 4.41 -37.45
CA HIS A 420 -27.20 5.15 -38.70
C HIS A 420 -25.96 6.07 -38.84
N PRO A 421 -25.22 6.02 -39.94
CA PRO A 421 -24.04 6.85 -40.13
C PRO A 421 -24.46 8.23 -40.68
N ASP A 422 -25.00 9.10 -39.84
CA ASP A 422 -25.27 10.51 -40.18
C ASP A 422 -25.01 11.48 -39.02
N ILE A 423 -24.14 11.13 -38.07
CA ILE A 423 -23.68 12.07 -37.03
C ILE A 423 -22.15 12.06 -36.97
N SER A 424 -21.53 12.46 -38.06
CA SER A 424 -20.12 12.84 -38.06
C SER A 424 -19.82 13.85 -39.17
N GLN A 425 -20.49 15.01 -39.17
CA GLN A 425 -20.02 16.14 -39.98
C GLN A 425 -20.42 17.55 -39.56
N ASP A 426 -21.06 17.76 -38.40
CA ASP A 426 -21.32 19.11 -37.88
C ASP A 426 -20.78 19.27 -36.47
N CYS A 427 -19.47 19.57 -36.35
CA CYS A 427 -18.87 20.21 -35.16
C CYS A 427 -17.43 20.65 -35.48
N ALA A 428 -17.26 21.43 -36.55
CA ALA A 428 -16.00 22.10 -36.84
C ALA A 428 -16.28 23.43 -37.58
N GLN A 429 -16.84 24.41 -36.85
CA GLN A 429 -16.67 25.87 -37.04
C GLN A 429 -17.73 26.62 -36.20
N GLY A 430 -17.29 27.53 -35.33
CA GLY A 430 -18.20 28.41 -34.58
C GLY A 430 -17.59 28.98 -33.31
N ASP A 431 -17.08 30.20 -33.43
CA ASP A 431 -16.41 31.02 -32.42
C ASP A 431 -17.32 31.55 -31.29
N THR A 432 -16.70 31.81 -30.13
CA THR A 432 -17.02 32.82 -29.09
C THR A 432 -18.37 32.85 -28.33
N ASN A 433 -18.24 32.95 -26.99
CA ASN A 433 -19.13 33.58 -26.01
C ASN A 433 -20.61 33.16 -25.93
N SER A 434 -20.93 32.32 -24.93
CA SER A 434 -21.91 32.58 -23.85
C SER A 434 -22.39 31.25 -23.22
N ARG A 435 -22.34 31.16 -21.88
CA ARG A 435 -23.02 30.10 -21.11
C ARG A 435 -24.54 30.32 -21.18
N PRO A 436 -25.32 29.22 -21.22
CA PRO A 436 -26.45 29.15 -20.29
C PRO A 436 -26.54 27.81 -19.54
N GLU A 437 -26.90 28.00 -18.27
CA GLU A 437 -27.52 27.15 -17.24
C GLU A 437 -27.91 25.70 -17.57
N ARG A 438 -27.44 24.79 -16.69
CA ARG A 438 -27.96 23.43 -16.54
C ARG A 438 -29.38 23.48 -15.97
N LYS A 439 -30.36 22.94 -16.69
CA LYS A 439 -31.64 22.49 -16.13
C LYS A 439 -31.65 20.98 -16.02
N ASP A 440 -31.98 20.53 -14.82
CA ASP A 440 -32.22 19.15 -14.45
C ASP A 440 -33.31 18.51 -15.33
N VAL A 441 -33.04 17.31 -15.83
CA VAL A 441 -34.08 16.44 -16.40
C VAL A 441 -34.29 15.28 -15.43
N MET A 442 -35.31 15.42 -14.59
CA MET A 442 -35.97 14.31 -13.93
C MET A 442 -36.66 13.44 -14.98
N PHE A 443 -36.46 12.13 -14.94
CA PHE A 443 -37.38 11.17 -15.53
C PHE A 443 -38.16 10.48 -14.42
N SER A 444 -39.41 10.92 -14.24
CA SER A 444 -40.48 10.19 -13.57
C SER A 444 -41.30 9.46 -14.64
N GLY A 445 -41.78 8.25 -14.34
CA GLY A 445 -42.67 7.53 -15.26
C GLY A 445 -42.69 6.03 -15.07
N SER A 446 -43.44 5.60 -14.07
CA SER A 446 -43.88 4.23 -13.81
C SER A 446 -44.59 3.59 -15.02
N ARG A 447 -44.22 2.35 -15.36
CA ARG A 447 -45.13 1.36 -15.96
C ARG A 447 -44.80 -0.03 -15.44
N GLN A 448 -45.76 -0.59 -14.71
CA GLN A 448 -45.79 -2.00 -14.31
C GLN A 448 -46.02 -2.87 -15.56
N SER A 449 -45.13 -3.83 -15.79
CA SER A 449 -45.46 -5.07 -16.49
C SER A 449 -44.83 -6.23 -15.74
N ARG A 450 -45.69 -7.15 -15.29
CA ARG A 450 -45.33 -8.44 -14.72
C ARG A 450 -44.74 -9.31 -15.82
N GLU A 451 -43.44 -9.57 -15.78
CA GLU A 451 -42.84 -10.67 -16.56
C GLU A 451 -42.07 -11.59 -15.61
N LYS A 452 -42.49 -12.86 -15.63
CA LYS A 452 -41.93 -13.96 -14.84
C LYS A 452 -40.48 -14.19 -15.27
N SER A 453 -39.55 -14.18 -14.31
CA SER A 453 -38.17 -14.58 -14.55
C SER A 453 -38.08 -16.10 -14.76
N THR A 454 -38.01 -16.53 -16.00
CA THR A 454 -37.41 -17.82 -16.36
C THR A 454 -36.08 -17.51 -17.03
N TYR A 455 -35.01 -17.46 -16.24
CA TYR A 455 -33.64 -17.50 -16.75
C TYR A 455 -33.39 -18.90 -17.30
N GLY A 456 -33.76 -19.11 -18.57
CA GLY A 456 -33.32 -20.26 -19.35
C GLY A 456 -31.85 -20.05 -19.71
N LEU A 457 -30.98 -20.83 -19.09
CA LEU A 457 -29.61 -21.05 -19.57
C LEU A 457 -29.70 -21.57 -21.00
N VAL A 458 -29.35 -20.74 -21.98
CA VAL A 458 -29.06 -21.24 -23.33
C VAL A 458 -27.67 -21.85 -23.27
N GLU A 459 -27.61 -23.12 -22.88
CA GLU A 459 -26.44 -23.97 -23.11
C GLU A 459 -26.29 -24.16 -24.62
N LYS A 460 -25.45 -23.33 -25.25
CA LYS A 460 -24.85 -23.75 -26.53
C LYS A 460 -23.79 -24.78 -26.21
N HIS A 461 -24.14 -26.06 -26.40
CA HIS A 461 -23.20 -27.16 -26.51
C HIS A 461 -22.14 -26.83 -27.57
N VAL A 462 -20.98 -26.33 -27.12
CA VAL A 462 -19.74 -26.35 -27.91
C VAL A 462 -19.19 -27.76 -27.76
N SER A 463 -19.34 -28.55 -28.81
CA SER A 463 -18.80 -29.89 -28.91
C SER A 463 -17.28 -29.90 -28.72
N GLY A 464 -16.83 -30.51 -27.63
CA GLY A 464 -15.71 -31.44 -27.61
C GLY A 464 -14.40 -31.03 -28.29
N LYS A 465 -13.76 -29.94 -27.83
CA LYS A 465 -12.29 -29.82 -27.76
C LYS A 465 -11.96 -28.83 -26.64
N SER A 466 -11.37 -29.34 -25.55
CA SER A 466 -10.81 -28.50 -24.49
C SER A 466 -9.80 -27.51 -25.09
N LEU A 467 -10.19 -26.24 -25.20
CA LEU A 467 -9.28 -25.14 -25.51
C LEU A 467 -8.39 -24.92 -24.28
N ARG A 468 -7.34 -25.75 -24.12
CA ARG A 468 -6.45 -25.76 -22.94
C ARG A 468 -5.80 -24.42 -22.58
N ASN A 469 -5.91 -23.39 -23.42
CA ASN A 469 -5.25 -22.10 -23.28
C ASN A 469 -6.22 -20.90 -23.36
N THR A 470 -7.49 -21.07 -22.99
CA THR A 470 -8.46 -19.96 -22.96
C THR A 470 -8.82 -19.56 -21.54
N VAL A 471 -9.06 -18.27 -21.35
CA VAL A 471 -9.57 -17.70 -20.11
C VAL A 471 -11.05 -18.09 -19.95
N PRO A 472 -11.46 -18.63 -18.79
CA PRO A 472 -12.85 -18.98 -18.50
C PRO A 472 -13.78 -17.79 -18.74
N GLU A 473 -14.99 -18.04 -19.26
CA GLU A 473 -16.05 -17.05 -19.55
C GLU A 473 -15.72 -15.99 -20.63
N LEU A 474 -14.46 -15.56 -20.76
CA LEU A 474 -14.05 -14.42 -21.59
C LEU A 474 -13.50 -14.84 -22.97
N GLY A 475 -13.04 -16.08 -23.12
CA GLY A 475 -12.54 -16.61 -24.39
C GLY A 475 -11.18 -16.01 -24.84
N TYR A 476 -10.54 -15.17 -24.01
CA TYR A 476 -9.19 -14.67 -24.29
C TYR A 476 -8.21 -15.84 -24.39
N ARG A 477 -7.25 -15.73 -25.31
CA ARG A 477 -6.24 -16.77 -25.52
C ARG A 477 -4.95 -16.42 -24.81
N ILE A 478 -4.35 -17.42 -24.18
CA ILE A 478 -3.05 -17.28 -23.52
C ILE A 478 -1.98 -17.94 -24.36
N CYS A 479 -0.90 -17.20 -24.60
CA CYS A 479 0.24 -17.70 -25.34
C CYS A 479 0.98 -18.81 -24.56
N THR A 480 1.24 -19.92 -25.23
CA THR A 480 2.09 -21.01 -24.73
C THR A 480 3.47 -21.06 -25.40
N LYS A 481 3.71 -20.23 -26.42
CA LYS A 481 4.98 -20.19 -27.17
C LYS A 481 6.09 -19.40 -26.46
N ARG A 482 5.72 -18.49 -25.54
CA ARG A 482 6.67 -17.66 -24.78
C ARG A 482 6.21 -17.47 -23.34
N LYS A 483 7.19 -17.32 -22.44
CA LYS A 483 6.94 -16.91 -21.05
C LYS A 483 6.68 -15.40 -21.00
N GLY A 484 5.65 -15.00 -20.26
CA GLY A 484 5.35 -13.59 -20.04
C GLY A 484 6.28 -12.95 -19.01
N ILE A 485 6.48 -11.65 -19.11
CA ILE A 485 7.28 -10.83 -18.20
C ILE A 485 6.74 -10.88 -16.77
N VAL A 486 5.41 -10.86 -16.59
CA VAL A 486 4.78 -10.92 -15.26
C VAL A 486 5.04 -12.28 -14.57
N PRO A 487 4.75 -13.43 -15.20
CA PRO A 487 5.13 -14.74 -14.67
C PRO A 487 6.65 -14.92 -14.46
N ALA A 488 7.47 -14.31 -15.31
CA ALA A 488 8.92 -14.40 -15.21
C ALA A 488 9.48 -13.70 -13.98
N THR A 489 8.89 -12.58 -13.57
CA THR A 489 9.37 -11.77 -12.45
C THR A 489 8.71 -12.12 -11.12
N LEU A 490 7.46 -12.58 -11.12
CA LEU A 490 6.74 -12.89 -9.89
C LEU A 490 7.05 -14.26 -9.30
N ARG A 491 7.55 -15.22 -10.10
CA ARG A 491 7.78 -16.60 -9.65
C ARG A 491 8.66 -16.67 -8.38
N ALA A 492 9.84 -16.06 -8.43
CA ALA A 492 10.76 -16.05 -7.28
C ALA A 492 10.14 -15.36 -6.05
N VAL A 493 9.35 -14.30 -6.25
CA VAL A 493 8.66 -13.59 -5.16
C VAL A 493 7.62 -14.49 -4.47
N VAL A 494 6.84 -15.25 -5.24
CA VAL A 494 5.84 -16.20 -4.72
C VAL A 494 6.52 -17.36 -3.97
N GLU A 495 7.57 -17.93 -4.54
CA GLU A 495 8.31 -19.05 -3.96
C GLU A 495 8.99 -18.63 -2.64
N LYS A 496 9.70 -17.48 -2.64
CA LYS A 496 10.35 -16.93 -1.45
C LYS A 496 9.37 -16.61 -0.34
N ARG A 497 8.23 -15.97 -0.65
CA ARG A 497 7.19 -15.70 0.35
C ARG A 497 6.69 -16.98 0.99
N SER A 498 6.45 -18.01 0.18
CA SER A 498 5.96 -19.31 0.66
C SER A 498 6.98 -19.99 1.57
N TYR A 499 8.26 -19.94 1.21
CA TYR A 499 9.36 -20.41 2.05
C TYR A 499 9.44 -19.66 3.40
N TYR A 500 9.43 -18.32 3.38
CA TYR A 500 9.49 -17.51 4.60
C TYR A 500 8.26 -17.69 5.50
N LYS A 501 7.06 -17.85 4.94
CA LYS A 501 5.84 -18.14 5.72
C LYS A 501 6.00 -19.46 6.51
N LYS A 502 6.54 -20.51 5.86
CA LYS A 502 6.81 -21.82 6.49
C LYS A 502 7.90 -21.71 7.57
N LYS A 503 9.03 -21.06 7.27
CA LYS A 503 10.12 -20.84 8.23
C LYS A 503 9.72 -20.03 9.45
N LYS A 504 8.96 -18.94 9.25
CA LYS A 504 8.38 -18.14 10.33
C LYS A 504 7.57 -19.01 11.29
N GLN A 505 6.66 -19.82 10.77
CA GLN A 505 5.79 -20.68 11.59
C GLN A 505 6.61 -21.69 12.40
N GLN A 506 7.57 -22.35 11.75
CA GLN A 506 8.48 -23.30 12.41
C GLN A 506 9.28 -22.63 13.55
N LEU A 507 9.98 -21.53 13.27
CA LEU A 507 10.85 -20.86 14.24
C LEU A 507 10.07 -20.24 15.40
N LYS A 508 8.85 -19.76 15.14
CA LYS A 508 7.96 -19.25 16.18
C LYS A 508 7.55 -20.34 17.16
N GLN A 509 7.33 -21.57 16.68
CA GLN A 509 7.05 -22.74 17.55
C GLN A 509 8.28 -23.16 18.35
N GLU A 510 9.47 -23.03 17.78
CA GLU A 510 10.75 -23.31 18.43
C GLU A 510 11.19 -22.21 19.43
N GLY A 511 10.47 -21.07 19.50
CA GLY A 511 10.82 -19.93 20.35
C GLY A 511 12.05 -19.15 19.87
N ASN A 512 12.49 -19.34 18.62
CA ASN A 512 13.68 -18.72 18.06
C ASN A 512 13.37 -17.32 17.51
N LEU A 513 14.01 -16.28 18.06
CA LEU A 513 13.81 -14.87 17.70
C LEU A 513 14.01 -14.55 16.20
N LEU A 514 14.71 -15.39 15.44
CA LEU A 514 14.82 -15.24 13.98
C LEU A 514 13.47 -15.26 13.27
N TRP A 515 12.39 -15.77 13.90
CA TRP A 515 11.04 -15.73 13.34
C TRP A 515 10.60 -14.31 12.94
N GLU A 516 11.08 -13.26 13.64
CA GLU A 516 10.77 -11.85 13.33
C GLU A 516 11.37 -11.42 11.98
N VAL A 517 12.61 -11.81 11.70
CA VAL A 517 13.28 -11.54 10.41
C VAL A 517 12.48 -12.16 9.26
N TYR A 518 12.06 -13.43 9.42
CA TYR A 518 11.23 -14.09 8.41
C TYR A 518 9.84 -13.46 8.29
N ASP A 519 9.28 -12.93 9.38
CA ASP A 519 8.02 -12.21 9.35
C ASP A 519 8.11 -10.89 8.59
N ASN A 520 9.18 -10.13 8.83
CA ASN A 520 9.50 -8.91 8.12
C ASN A 520 9.66 -9.19 6.61
N ARG A 521 10.50 -10.17 6.24
CA ARG A 521 10.72 -10.55 4.83
C ARG A 521 9.43 -11.02 4.15
N GLN A 522 8.65 -11.93 4.76
CA GLN A 522 7.40 -12.39 4.14
C GLN A 522 6.35 -11.28 4.04
N SER A 523 6.30 -10.36 5.00
CA SER A 523 5.35 -9.23 5.01
C SER A 523 5.64 -8.26 3.87
N ALA A 524 6.91 -7.97 3.61
CA ALA A 524 7.31 -7.14 2.47
C ALA A 524 6.91 -7.79 1.13
N LEU A 525 7.21 -9.08 0.94
CA LEU A 525 6.81 -9.82 -0.27
C LEU A 525 5.29 -9.96 -0.40
N LYS A 526 4.57 -10.10 0.71
CA LYS A 526 3.10 -10.11 0.72
C LYS A 526 2.56 -8.83 0.11
N TRP A 527 3.03 -7.67 0.55
CA TRP A 527 2.57 -6.39 0.03
C TRP A 527 2.89 -6.21 -1.45
N MET A 528 4.07 -6.67 -1.89
CA MET A 528 4.44 -6.74 -3.30
C MET A 528 3.46 -7.57 -4.13
N LEU A 529 3.13 -8.77 -3.66
CA LEU A 529 2.21 -9.69 -4.35
C LEU A 529 0.75 -9.22 -4.32
N VAL A 530 0.28 -8.60 -3.23
CA VAL A 530 -1.08 -8.02 -3.17
C VAL A 530 -1.25 -6.89 -4.19
N THR A 531 -0.19 -6.13 -4.44
CA THR A 531 -0.24 -4.98 -5.36
C THR A 531 -0.17 -5.40 -6.83
N CYS A 532 0.40 -6.56 -7.16
CA CYS A 532 0.67 -6.95 -8.55
C CYS A 532 -0.59 -7.06 -9.41
N PHE A 533 -1.70 -7.51 -8.83
CA PHE A 533 -2.99 -7.60 -9.51
C PHE A 533 -3.59 -6.23 -9.85
N GLY A 534 -3.61 -5.32 -8.88
CA GLY A 534 -4.07 -3.95 -9.12
C GLY A 534 -3.16 -3.23 -10.12
N TYR A 535 -1.86 -3.50 -10.05
CA TYR A 535 -0.87 -2.92 -10.97
C TYR A 535 -1.07 -3.40 -12.42
N LEU A 536 -1.48 -4.65 -12.64
CA LEU A 536 -1.76 -5.20 -13.97
C LEU A 536 -2.88 -4.43 -14.70
N GLY A 537 -3.90 -3.97 -13.96
CA GLY A 537 -5.00 -3.14 -14.48
C GLY A 537 -4.75 -1.63 -14.41
N TYR A 538 -3.60 -1.18 -13.87
CA TYR A 538 -3.36 0.24 -13.66
C TYR A 538 -3.10 0.98 -14.99
N LYS A 539 -3.74 2.14 -15.14
CA LYS A 539 -3.68 2.95 -16.38
C LYS A 539 -2.27 3.38 -16.78
N ASN A 540 -1.36 3.58 -15.81
CA ASN A 540 0.00 4.04 -16.07
C ASN A 540 1.06 2.93 -15.90
N ALA A 541 0.66 1.67 -15.64
CA ALA A 541 1.62 0.57 -15.54
C ALA A 541 2.23 0.26 -16.92
N ARG A 542 3.56 0.31 -17.03
CA ARG A 542 4.27 0.09 -18.32
C ARG A 542 3.98 -1.29 -18.91
N PHE A 543 3.92 -2.30 -18.05
CA PHE A 543 3.61 -3.68 -18.39
C PHE A 543 2.26 -4.09 -17.76
N GLY A 544 1.27 -3.21 -17.88
CA GLY A 544 -0.13 -3.49 -17.52
C GLY A 544 -1.01 -3.65 -18.76
N LYS A 545 -2.05 -4.47 -18.68
CA LYS A 545 -3.07 -4.64 -19.73
C LYS A 545 -4.38 -5.06 -19.07
N ILE A 546 -5.49 -4.39 -19.42
CA ILE A 546 -6.79 -4.62 -18.78
C ILE A 546 -7.25 -6.07 -18.97
N GLU A 547 -7.06 -6.64 -20.16
CA GLU A 547 -7.42 -8.03 -20.45
C GLU A 547 -6.68 -9.03 -19.54
N ALA A 548 -5.44 -8.72 -19.16
CA ALA A 548 -4.68 -9.56 -18.24
C ALA A 548 -5.23 -9.47 -16.81
N HIS A 549 -5.69 -8.28 -16.38
CA HIS A 549 -6.36 -8.09 -15.09
C HIS A 549 -7.70 -8.86 -15.03
N GLU A 550 -8.52 -8.71 -16.07
CA GLU A 550 -9.81 -9.42 -16.22
C GLU A 550 -9.61 -10.94 -16.23
N SER A 551 -8.55 -11.42 -16.90
CA SER A 551 -8.20 -12.85 -16.94
C SER A 551 -7.92 -13.42 -15.55
N VAL A 552 -7.21 -12.69 -14.69
CA VAL A 552 -6.95 -13.12 -13.32
C VAL A 552 -8.25 -13.23 -12.52
N ASN A 553 -9.17 -12.27 -12.66
CA ASN A 553 -10.48 -12.35 -12.01
C ASN A 553 -11.28 -13.57 -12.50
N ALA A 554 -11.27 -13.85 -13.80
CA ALA A 554 -11.98 -15.00 -14.36
C ALA A 554 -11.45 -16.34 -13.81
N PHE A 555 -10.13 -16.55 -13.82
CA PHE A 555 -9.53 -17.74 -13.19
C PHE A 555 -9.78 -17.80 -11.69
N SER A 556 -9.83 -16.66 -11.02
CA SER A 556 -10.15 -16.59 -9.59
C SER A 556 -11.57 -17.10 -9.30
N ARG A 557 -12.57 -16.62 -10.06
CA ARG A 557 -13.95 -17.10 -9.94
C ARG A 557 -14.03 -18.60 -10.20
N ASP A 558 -13.40 -19.07 -11.26
CA ASP A 558 -13.35 -20.49 -11.63
C ASP A 558 -12.75 -21.36 -10.51
N ALA A 559 -11.64 -20.92 -9.89
CA ALA A 559 -11.03 -21.61 -8.76
C ALA A 559 -11.94 -21.69 -7.52
N ILE A 560 -12.64 -20.62 -7.15
CA ILE A 560 -13.61 -20.66 -6.04
C ILE A 560 -14.79 -21.56 -6.36
N LEU A 561 -15.30 -21.55 -7.59
CA LEU A 561 -16.40 -22.41 -8.01
C LEU A 561 -16.01 -23.89 -7.95
N GLN A 562 -14.84 -24.26 -8.47
CA GLN A 562 -14.33 -25.63 -8.37
C GLN A 562 -14.13 -26.06 -6.91
N ALA A 563 -13.54 -25.19 -6.08
CA ALA A 563 -13.34 -25.49 -4.66
C ALA A 563 -14.66 -25.67 -3.90
N LYS A 564 -15.68 -24.84 -4.22
CA LYS A 564 -17.05 -24.99 -3.69
C LYS A 564 -17.64 -26.34 -4.07
N GLU A 565 -17.56 -26.74 -5.34
CA GLU A 565 -18.10 -28.02 -5.81
C GLU A 565 -17.43 -29.21 -5.11
N ILE A 566 -16.10 -29.17 -4.94
CA ILE A 566 -15.35 -30.20 -4.21
C ILE A 566 -15.81 -30.28 -2.75
N ALA A 567 -15.98 -29.12 -2.09
CA ALA A 567 -16.44 -29.05 -0.71
C ALA A 567 -17.88 -29.61 -0.55
N GLU A 568 -18.81 -29.21 -1.42
CA GLU A 568 -20.20 -29.67 -1.37
C GLU A 568 -20.34 -31.17 -1.66
N ASN A 569 -19.55 -31.71 -2.59
CA ASN A 569 -19.49 -33.15 -2.87
C ASN A 569 -19.00 -33.97 -1.66
N ARG A 570 -18.21 -33.35 -0.77
CA ARG A 570 -17.75 -33.94 0.50
C ARG A 570 -18.73 -33.71 1.67
N GLY A 571 -19.88 -33.10 1.40
CA GLY A 571 -20.93 -32.79 2.38
C GLY A 571 -20.66 -31.55 3.24
N PHE A 572 -19.72 -30.67 2.84
CA PHE A 572 -19.54 -29.37 3.48
C PHE A 572 -20.55 -28.37 2.92
N LYS A 573 -21.08 -27.53 3.80
CA LYS A 573 -21.92 -26.39 3.43
C LYS A 573 -21.07 -25.13 3.34
N LEU A 574 -21.13 -24.44 2.21
CA LEU A 574 -20.58 -23.09 2.06
C LEU A 574 -21.49 -22.08 2.78
N LEU A 575 -20.92 -21.32 3.72
CA LEU A 575 -21.60 -20.21 4.39
C LEU A 575 -21.27 -18.88 3.74
N HIS A 576 -20.00 -18.69 3.37
CA HIS A 576 -19.51 -17.43 2.85
C HIS A 576 -18.27 -17.69 1.97
N ALA A 577 -18.03 -16.85 0.99
CA ALA A 577 -16.75 -16.79 0.30
C ALA A 577 -16.52 -15.38 -0.23
N ILE A 578 -15.28 -14.92 -0.14
CA ILE A 578 -14.85 -13.62 -0.62
C ILE A 578 -13.52 -13.80 -1.32
N ILE A 579 -13.52 -13.63 -2.65
CA ILE A 579 -12.32 -13.59 -3.49
C ILE A 579 -11.47 -14.85 -3.38
N ASP A 580 -10.61 -14.95 -2.36
CA ASP A 580 -9.61 -15.99 -2.13
C ASP A 580 -9.86 -16.84 -0.88
N CYS A 581 -10.91 -16.54 -0.10
CA CYS A 581 -11.24 -17.27 1.12
C CYS A 581 -12.68 -17.78 1.14
N MET A 582 -12.90 -18.88 1.87
CA MET A 582 -14.21 -19.51 2.06
C MET A 582 -14.44 -19.99 3.50
N TRP A 583 -15.70 -19.88 3.93
CA TRP A 583 -16.18 -20.34 5.22
C TRP A 583 -17.08 -21.55 5.03
N LEU A 584 -16.64 -22.69 5.55
CA LEU A 584 -17.27 -23.99 5.38
C LEU A 584 -17.73 -24.55 6.73
N LYS A 585 -18.86 -25.23 6.72
CA LYS A 585 -19.41 -25.93 7.89
C LYS A 585 -19.82 -27.35 7.53
N LYS A 586 -19.44 -28.31 8.37
CA LYS A 586 -19.92 -29.69 8.29
C LYS A 586 -20.15 -30.23 9.71
N PRO A 587 -21.38 -30.64 10.06
CA PRO A 587 -21.65 -31.21 11.38
C PRO A 587 -20.72 -32.38 11.70
N GLY A 588 -20.12 -32.36 12.89
CA GLY A 588 -19.20 -33.41 13.35
C GLY A 588 -17.82 -33.42 12.69
N ALA A 589 -17.50 -32.48 11.79
CA ALA A 589 -16.19 -32.43 11.17
C ALA A 589 -15.10 -32.01 12.18
N ILE A 590 -13.96 -32.68 12.08
CA ILE A 590 -12.75 -32.38 12.83
C ILE A 590 -11.73 -31.67 11.93
N GLU A 591 -10.68 -31.10 12.53
CA GLU A 591 -9.63 -30.37 11.81
C GLU A 591 -9.03 -31.15 10.63
N ASN A 592 -8.78 -32.45 10.83
CA ASN A 592 -8.24 -33.31 9.78
C ASN A 592 -9.17 -33.41 8.56
N ASP A 593 -10.50 -33.35 8.71
CA ASP A 593 -11.42 -33.37 7.57
C ASP A 593 -11.23 -32.16 6.66
N TYR A 594 -11.00 -30.98 7.26
CA TYR A 594 -10.72 -29.74 6.53
C TYR A 594 -9.33 -29.77 5.89
N ILE A 595 -8.32 -30.33 6.57
CA ILE A 595 -6.97 -30.50 6.01
C ILE A 595 -7.00 -31.42 4.78
N GLN A 596 -7.76 -32.52 4.82
CA GLN A 596 -7.91 -33.42 3.67
C GLN A 596 -8.70 -32.74 2.54
N LEU A 597 -9.71 -31.93 2.85
CA LEU A 597 -10.40 -31.11 1.85
C LEU A 597 -9.43 -30.12 1.17
N CYS A 598 -8.58 -29.43 1.94
CA CYS A 598 -7.57 -28.52 1.38
C CYS A 598 -6.64 -29.24 0.40
N LYS A 599 -6.15 -30.44 0.76
CA LYS A 599 -5.28 -31.25 -0.13
C LYS A 599 -5.98 -31.64 -1.43
N GLU A 600 -7.27 -31.99 -1.36
CA GLU A 600 -8.03 -32.31 -2.57
C GLU A 600 -8.23 -31.08 -3.46
N ILE A 601 -8.64 -29.95 -2.88
CA ILE A 601 -8.81 -28.68 -3.60
C ILE A 601 -7.49 -28.27 -4.26
N ASP A 602 -6.39 -28.28 -3.51
CA ASP A 602 -5.05 -27.97 -4.02
C ASP A 602 -4.68 -28.87 -5.20
N SER A 603 -4.88 -30.20 -5.08
CA SER A 603 -4.56 -31.14 -6.17
C SER A 603 -5.35 -30.91 -7.46
N LYS A 604 -6.60 -30.44 -7.37
CA LYS A 604 -7.51 -30.25 -8.51
C LYS A 604 -7.40 -28.86 -9.12
N VAL A 605 -7.42 -27.82 -8.28
CA VAL A 605 -7.35 -26.42 -8.68
C VAL A 605 -5.90 -26.03 -9.03
N GLY A 606 -4.93 -26.61 -8.33
CA GLY A 606 -3.50 -26.36 -8.52
C GLY A 606 -3.03 -25.02 -7.93
N ILE A 607 -3.70 -24.56 -6.88
CA ILE A 607 -3.35 -23.40 -6.07
C ILE A 607 -3.45 -23.83 -4.60
N ASP A 608 -2.36 -23.67 -3.85
CA ASP A 608 -2.30 -23.98 -2.42
C ASP A 608 -3.43 -23.29 -1.66
N ILE A 609 -4.20 -24.07 -0.89
CA ILE A 609 -5.22 -23.59 0.04
C ILE A 609 -4.93 -24.15 1.43
N SER A 610 -5.06 -23.32 2.46
CA SER A 610 -4.79 -23.71 3.85
C SER A 610 -5.97 -23.46 4.75
N LEU A 611 -6.13 -24.33 5.77
CA LEU A 611 -7.03 -24.07 6.89
C LEU A 611 -6.42 -22.98 7.76
N GLU A 612 -7.07 -21.83 7.85
CA GLU A 612 -6.66 -20.74 8.73
C GLU A 612 -7.09 -20.98 10.18
N GLY A 613 -8.26 -21.61 10.37
CA GLY A 613 -8.74 -22.02 11.69
C GLY A 613 -10.22 -22.39 11.69
N ILE A 614 -10.68 -22.92 12.83
CA ILE A 614 -12.09 -23.26 13.08
C ILE A 614 -12.63 -22.34 14.17
N TYR A 615 -13.66 -21.57 13.84
CA TYR A 615 -14.36 -20.68 14.75
C TYR A 615 -15.22 -21.48 15.74
N SER A 616 -15.08 -21.18 17.04
CA SER A 616 -16.09 -21.52 18.03
C SER A 616 -17.39 -20.79 17.70
N TRP A 617 -17.28 -19.49 17.41
CA TRP A 617 -18.34 -18.70 16.80
C TRP A 617 -17.80 -17.57 15.93
N ILE A 618 -18.59 -17.19 14.92
CA ILE A 618 -18.34 -16.04 14.05
C ILE A 618 -19.65 -15.27 13.84
N LEU A 619 -19.56 -13.94 13.92
CA LEU A 619 -20.62 -12.99 13.62
C LEU A 619 -20.42 -12.38 12.24
N PHE A 620 -21.43 -12.49 11.38
CA PHE A 620 -21.61 -11.68 10.19
C PHE A 620 -22.66 -10.59 10.45
N PRO A 621 -22.26 -9.33 10.71
CA PRO A 621 -23.19 -8.26 11.02
C PRO A 621 -23.95 -7.79 9.76
N ALA A 622 -25.14 -7.23 9.98
CA ALA A 622 -25.89 -6.57 8.93
C ALA A 622 -25.19 -5.30 8.42
N SER A 623 -25.58 -4.85 7.23
CA SER A 623 -25.13 -3.59 6.64
C SER A 623 -25.65 -2.42 7.46
N LYS A 624 -24.86 -1.34 7.51
CA LYS A 624 -25.27 -0.09 8.15
C LYS A 624 -26.35 0.67 7.37
N MET A 625 -26.47 0.38 6.08
CA MET A 625 -27.45 1.02 5.20
C MET A 625 -28.76 0.25 5.15
N ASP A 626 -28.68 -1.08 5.29
CA ASP A 626 -29.83 -1.97 5.22
C ASP A 626 -29.62 -3.16 6.17
N ALA A 627 -30.46 -3.24 7.20
CA ALA A 627 -30.39 -4.30 8.21
C ALA A 627 -30.70 -5.70 7.64
N GLN A 628 -31.28 -5.79 6.43
CA GLN A 628 -31.60 -7.07 5.77
C GLN A 628 -30.45 -7.59 4.90
N LEU A 629 -29.45 -6.76 4.60
CA LEU A 629 -28.35 -7.14 3.71
C LEU A 629 -27.05 -7.33 4.52
N PRO A 630 -26.30 -8.42 4.30
CA PRO A 630 -24.99 -8.58 4.91
C PRO A 630 -23.96 -7.67 4.22
N THR A 631 -22.82 -7.46 4.88
CA THR A 631 -21.62 -6.92 4.22
C THR A 631 -20.58 -8.02 4.15
N ALA A 632 -20.09 -8.35 2.96
CA ALA A 632 -19.06 -9.37 2.79
C ALA A 632 -17.85 -9.12 3.71
N ASN A 633 -17.25 -7.93 3.63
CA ASN A 633 -15.99 -7.64 4.33
C ASN A 633 -16.14 -7.26 5.82
N ARG A 634 -17.27 -7.59 6.47
CA ARG A 634 -17.48 -7.33 7.90
C ARG A 634 -17.74 -8.65 8.62
N TYR A 635 -16.90 -8.98 9.59
CA TYR A 635 -17.09 -10.11 10.48
C TYR A 635 -16.19 -10.03 11.72
N VAL A 636 -16.61 -10.69 12.79
CA VAL A 636 -15.77 -10.96 13.97
C VAL A 636 -16.01 -12.38 14.45
N GLY A 637 -14.94 -13.14 14.70
CA GLY A 637 -15.07 -14.49 15.23
C GLY A 637 -13.89 -14.89 16.09
N TYR A 638 -14.15 -15.81 17.00
CA TYR A 638 -13.15 -16.43 17.87
C TYR A 638 -12.92 -17.86 17.43
N TYR A 639 -11.67 -18.18 17.16
CA TYR A 639 -11.22 -19.53 16.87
C TYR A 639 -11.23 -20.40 18.13
N ARG A 640 -11.33 -21.72 17.96
CA ARG A 640 -11.26 -22.70 19.05
C ARG A 640 -9.96 -22.64 19.85
N ASN A 641 -8.88 -22.10 19.25
CA ASN A 641 -7.60 -21.89 19.92
C ASN A 641 -7.55 -20.59 20.75
N GLY A 642 -8.64 -19.81 20.80
CA GLY A 642 -8.74 -18.53 21.52
C GLY A 642 -8.33 -17.29 20.71
N GLU A 643 -7.76 -17.46 19.52
CA GLU A 643 -7.41 -16.32 18.67
C GLU A 643 -8.67 -15.66 18.07
N VAL A 644 -8.62 -14.33 17.87
CA VAL A 644 -9.73 -13.55 17.32
C VAL A 644 -9.40 -13.00 15.95
N LYS A 645 -10.34 -13.11 15.01
CA LYS A 645 -10.28 -12.44 13.71
C LYS A 645 -11.37 -11.41 13.59
N ILE A 646 -10.95 -10.17 13.31
CA ILE A 646 -11.84 -9.00 13.19
C ILE A 646 -11.60 -8.34 11.85
N ARG A 647 -12.66 -8.13 11.06
CA ARG A 647 -12.65 -7.41 9.78
C ARG A 647 -13.82 -6.45 9.68
N GLY A 648 -13.54 -5.21 9.29
CA GLY A 648 -14.57 -4.19 9.03
C GLY A 648 -15.38 -3.71 10.25
N ILE A 649 -15.06 -4.19 11.45
CA ILE A 649 -15.67 -3.77 12.72
C ILE A 649 -14.96 -2.51 13.27
N GLU A 650 -15.70 -1.64 13.95
CA GLU A 650 -15.28 -0.32 14.44
C GLU A 650 -13.99 -0.37 15.27
N THR A 651 -13.78 -1.40 16.08
CA THR A 651 -12.60 -1.59 16.92
C THR A 651 -11.29 -1.59 16.10
N ARG A 652 -11.32 -2.06 14.84
CA ARG A 652 -10.17 -2.06 13.92
C ARG A 652 -10.14 -0.90 12.93
N ARG A 653 -11.17 -0.05 12.89
CA ARG A 653 -11.26 1.04 11.91
C ARG A 653 -10.38 2.23 12.30
N LYS A 654 -9.56 2.73 11.37
CA LYS A 654 -8.65 3.86 11.63
C LYS A 654 -9.39 5.16 11.98
N ASP A 655 -10.61 5.33 11.47
CA ASP A 655 -11.47 6.50 11.66
C ASP A 655 -12.36 6.43 12.91
N THR A 656 -12.26 5.37 13.71
CA THR A 656 -12.99 5.23 14.98
C THR A 656 -12.14 5.73 16.16
N PRO A 657 -12.68 6.59 17.05
CA PRO A 657 -12.00 7.07 18.25
C PRO A 657 -11.51 5.95 19.17
N LYS A 658 -10.39 6.18 19.86
CA LYS A 658 -9.78 5.20 20.78
C LYS A 658 -10.78 4.74 21.84
N PHE A 659 -11.53 5.67 22.43
CA PHE A 659 -12.55 5.38 23.44
C PHE A 659 -13.57 4.31 22.99
N ILE A 660 -14.12 4.47 21.78
CA ILE A 660 -15.12 3.57 21.22
C ILE A 660 -14.49 2.20 20.88
N LYS A 661 -13.24 2.20 20.41
CA LYS A 661 -12.50 0.96 20.18
C LYS A 661 -12.29 0.19 21.48
N THR A 662 -11.93 0.87 22.56
CA THR A 662 -11.75 0.28 23.88
C THR A 662 -13.06 -0.30 24.40
N MET A 663 -14.16 0.45 24.31
CA MET A 663 -15.49 -0.05 24.69
C MET A 663 -15.86 -1.32 23.91
N GLN A 664 -15.82 -1.28 22.58
CA GLN A 664 -16.16 -2.43 21.75
C GLN A 664 -15.18 -3.59 21.95
N GLY A 665 -13.91 -3.31 22.24
CA GLY A 665 -12.91 -4.30 22.62
C GLY A 665 -13.26 -5.01 23.92
N ALA A 666 -13.64 -4.28 24.97
CA ALA A 666 -14.07 -4.86 26.25
C ALA A 666 -15.36 -5.69 26.10
N MET A 667 -16.29 -5.25 25.24
CA MET A 667 -17.48 -6.04 24.88
C MET A 667 -17.11 -7.37 24.20
N LEU A 668 -16.17 -7.33 23.25
CA LEU A 668 -15.69 -8.52 22.56
C LEU A 668 -14.93 -9.46 23.51
N GLU A 669 -14.15 -8.91 24.44
CA GLU A 669 -13.48 -9.68 25.49
C GLU A 669 -14.48 -10.43 26.38
N LYS A 670 -15.63 -9.82 26.73
CA LYS A 670 -16.72 -10.55 27.40
C LYS A 670 -17.24 -11.69 26.54
N LEU A 671 -17.57 -11.41 25.28
CA LEU A 671 -18.09 -12.42 24.35
C LEU A 671 -17.11 -13.56 24.08
N SER A 672 -15.80 -13.31 24.19
CA SER A 672 -14.74 -14.32 23.99
C SER A 672 -14.82 -15.51 24.94
N GLN A 673 -15.49 -15.35 26.07
CA GLN A 673 -15.68 -16.40 27.08
C GLN A 673 -16.65 -17.49 26.60
N ALA A 674 -17.50 -17.19 25.63
CA ALA A 674 -18.42 -18.15 25.06
C ALA A 674 -17.76 -19.02 23.99
N GLN A 675 -18.03 -20.32 24.06
CA GLN A 675 -17.65 -21.29 23.01
C GLN A 675 -18.80 -21.59 22.05
N THR A 676 -20.01 -21.16 22.38
CA THR A 676 -21.25 -21.41 21.63
C THR A 676 -22.02 -20.11 21.47
N VAL A 677 -22.84 -20.00 20.43
CA VAL A 677 -23.80 -18.93 20.18
C VAL A 677 -24.80 -18.80 21.33
N ALA A 678 -25.22 -19.92 21.91
CA ALA A 678 -26.04 -19.89 23.12
C ALA A 678 -25.29 -19.23 24.30
N GLY A 679 -24.00 -19.53 24.46
CA GLY A 679 -23.14 -18.86 25.43
C GLY A 679 -22.97 -17.36 25.14
N VAL A 680 -22.82 -16.97 23.87
CA VAL A 680 -22.78 -15.56 23.45
C VAL A 680 -24.08 -14.86 23.86
N ALA A 681 -25.24 -15.48 23.60
CA ALA A 681 -26.53 -14.94 23.98
C ALA A 681 -26.67 -14.77 25.51
N ALA A 682 -26.16 -15.72 26.29
CA ALA A 682 -26.17 -15.66 27.74
C ALA A 682 -25.31 -14.51 28.32
N LEU A 683 -24.28 -14.07 27.59
CA LEU A 683 -23.39 -12.97 27.98
C LEU A 683 -23.88 -11.58 27.54
N VAL A 684 -24.98 -11.49 26.78
CA VAL A 684 -25.54 -10.21 26.32
C VAL A 684 -25.81 -9.23 27.47
N PRO A 685 -26.36 -9.64 28.63
CA PRO A 685 -26.54 -8.74 29.78
C PRO A 685 -25.22 -8.14 30.26
N ASP A 686 -24.16 -8.93 30.39
CA ASP A 686 -22.83 -8.46 30.82
C ASP A 686 -22.22 -7.48 29.82
N VAL A 687 -22.41 -7.74 28.52
CA VAL A 687 -21.98 -6.86 27.44
C VAL A 687 -22.73 -5.52 27.48
N LEU A 688 -24.02 -5.54 27.79
CA LEU A 688 -24.82 -4.33 27.96
C LEU A 688 -24.39 -3.52 29.18
N GLU A 689 -23.97 -4.16 30.28
CA GLU A 689 -23.39 -3.45 31.43
C GLU A 689 -22.09 -2.73 31.05
N VAL A 690 -21.19 -3.38 30.30
CA VAL A 690 -19.97 -2.75 29.78
C VAL A 690 -20.32 -1.55 28.91
N ALA A 691 -21.22 -1.71 27.93
CA ALA A 691 -21.65 -0.60 27.07
C ALA A 691 -22.24 0.56 27.88
N ARG A 692 -23.04 0.25 28.92
CA ARG A 692 -23.69 1.24 29.78
C ARG A 692 -22.68 2.07 30.57
N GLU A 693 -21.62 1.45 31.10
CA GLU A 693 -20.58 2.17 31.82
C GLU A 693 -19.88 3.21 30.93
N TYR A 694 -19.47 2.79 29.73
CA TYR A 694 -18.77 3.68 28.78
C TYR A 694 -19.69 4.78 28.25
N ILE A 695 -20.93 4.44 27.88
CA ILE A 695 -21.92 5.42 27.42
C ILE A 695 -22.26 6.41 28.55
N GLY A 696 -22.38 5.94 29.78
CA GLY A 696 -22.61 6.80 30.94
C GLY A 696 -21.47 7.81 31.17
N ARG A 697 -20.21 7.39 31.00
CA ARG A 697 -19.05 8.29 31.07
C ARG A 697 -19.07 9.35 29.96
N LEU A 698 -19.44 8.97 28.74
CA LEU A 698 -19.62 9.92 27.63
C LEU A 698 -20.71 10.95 27.94
N GLN A 699 -21.88 10.48 28.37
CA GLN A 699 -23.04 11.31 28.72
C GLN A 699 -22.78 12.23 29.92
N ALA A 700 -21.91 11.82 30.85
CA ALA A 700 -21.48 12.63 31.97
C ALA A 700 -20.42 13.71 31.61
N GLY A 701 -19.90 13.71 30.38
CA GLY A 701 -18.80 14.61 29.99
C GLY A 701 -17.45 14.23 30.63
N ALA A 702 -17.31 13.00 31.14
CA ALA A 702 -16.16 12.57 31.95
C ALA A 702 -15.09 11.81 31.13
N VAL A 703 -15.12 11.90 29.80
CA VAL A 703 -14.15 11.23 28.93
C VAL A 703 -13.03 12.20 28.58
N ASN A 704 -11.78 11.71 28.63
CA ASN A 704 -10.65 12.46 28.14
C ASN A 704 -10.79 12.67 26.62
N SER A 705 -10.88 13.93 26.19
CA SER A 705 -11.05 14.32 24.79
C SER A 705 -9.98 13.73 23.86
N MET A 706 -8.78 13.45 24.38
CA MET A 706 -7.71 12.80 23.60
C MET A 706 -8.06 11.37 23.17
N GLU A 707 -8.95 10.68 23.89
CA GLU A 707 -9.47 9.37 23.48
C GLU A 707 -10.57 9.47 22.41
N LEU A 708 -11.06 10.68 22.14
CA LEU A 708 -12.14 10.99 21.19
C LEU A 708 -11.62 11.50 19.83
N VAL A 709 -10.30 11.57 19.64
CA VAL A 709 -9.67 12.00 18.40
C VAL A 709 -10.07 11.11 17.23
N ILE A 710 -10.58 11.73 16.18
CA ILE A 710 -10.89 11.11 14.89
C ILE A 710 -9.74 11.39 13.93
N ARG A 711 -9.30 10.35 13.22
CA ARG A 711 -8.22 10.43 12.23
C ARG A 711 -8.77 10.17 10.84
N ARG A 712 -8.55 11.07 9.89
CA ARG A 712 -8.99 10.93 8.50
C ARG A 712 -7.96 11.47 7.52
N ASN A 713 -7.95 10.93 6.31
CA ASN A 713 -7.16 11.50 5.22
C ASN A 713 -8.03 12.49 4.44
N ILE A 714 -7.46 13.65 4.10
CA ILE A 714 -8.11 14.60 3.20
C ILE A 714 -8.00 14.11 1.76
N SER A 715 -9.05 14.26 0.97
CA SER A 715 -9.09 13.83 -0.44
C SER A 715 -8.62 14.90 -1.42
N GLN A 716 -8.60 16.16 -0.97
CA GLN A 716 -8.35 17.37 -1.75
C GLN A 716 -7.61 18.37 -0.84
N GLU A 717 -7.02 19.41 -1.42
CA GLU A 717 -6.42 20.51 -0.65
C GLU A 717 -7.49 21.32 0.07
N ALA A 718 -7.09 22.04 1.12
CA ALA A 718 -8.02 22.80 1.97
C ALA A 718 -8.82 23.86 1.16
N SER A 719 -8.18 24.52 0.20
CA SER A 719 -8.76 25.52 -0.71
C SER A 719 -9.74 24.93 -1.74
N GLU A 720 -9.63 23.63 -2.06
CA GLU A 720 -10.46 22.96 -3.08
C GLU A 720 -11.82 22.47 -2.52
N TYR A 721 -11.97 22.38 -1.20
CA TYR A 721 -13.23 21.95 -0.60
C TYR A 721 -14.33 23.01 -0.73
N THR A 722 -15.31 22.74 -1.59
CA THR A 722 -16.51 23.56 -1.75
C THR A 722 -17.61 23.27 -0.71
N ASN A 723 -17.49 22.16 0.03
CA ASN A 723 -18.46 21.78 1.05
C ASN A 723 -18.01 22.16 2.47
N ASN A 724 -18.96 22.19 3.41
CA ASN A 724 -18.72 22.41 4.85
C ASN A 724 -18.76 21.10 5.65
N SER A 725 -18.16 20.05 5.08
CA SER A 725 -17.91 18.81 5.80
C SER A 725 -16.91 19.04 6.92
N VAL A 726 -16.91 18.18 7.95
CA VAL A 726 -15.97 18.29 9.08
C VAL A 726 -14.51 18.28 8.62
N ASN A 727 -14.18 17.43 7.64
CA ASN A 727 -12.83 17.36 7.07
C ASN A 727 -12.42 18.69 6.41
N ALA A 728 -13.34 19.31 5.67
CA ALA A 728 -13.08 20.57 4.98
C ALA A 728 -12.85 21.72 5.97
N VAL A 729 -13.65 21.79 7.04
CA VAL A 729 -13.49 22.83 8.07
C VAL A 729 -12.15 22.68 8.80
N VAL A 730 -11.82 21.46 9.24
CA VAL A 730 -10.55 21.17 9.91
C VAL A 730 -9.35 21.47 9.02
N ALA A 731 -9.41 21.11 7.73
CA ALA A 731 -8.33 21.37 6.79
C ALA A 731 -8.07 22.88 6.62
N ARG A 732 -9.12 23.69 6.48
CA ARG A 732 -9.01 25.15 6.37
C ARG A 732 -8.46 25.79 7.65
N MET A 733 -8.86 25.32 8.83
CA MET A 733 -8.32 25.84 10.10
C MET A 733 -6.82 25.57 10.25
N ILE A 734 -6.33 24.42 9.79
CA ILE A 734 -4.90 24.09 9.82
C ILE A 734 -4.12 24.99 8.84
N GLU A 735 -4.68 25.23 7.66
CA GLU A 735 -4.10 26.14 6.66
C GLU A 735 -4.03 27.59 7.17
N GLU A 736 -5.10 28.08 7.79
CA GLU A 736 -5.15 29.39 8.46
C GLU A 736 -4.10 29.52 9.59
N ALA A 737 -3.74 28.41 10.24
CA ALA A 737 -2.67 28.35 11.23
C ALA A 737 -1.26 28.30 10.62
N GLY A 738 -1.13 28.44 9.30
CA GLY A 738 0.15 28.49 8.58
C GLY A 738 0.74 27.13 8.23
N VAL A 739 -0.02 26.04 8.38
CA VAL A 739 0.40 24.68 8.02
C VAL A 739 -0.29 24.27 6.74
N HIS A 740 0.48 24.14 5.66
CA HIS A 740 -0.05 23.66 4.39
C HIS A 740 -0.36 22.16 4.46
N LEU A 741 -1.53 21.75 3.97
CA LEU A 741 -1.93 20.35 3.90
C LEU A 741 -2.18 19.92 2.44
N ALA A 742 -1.43 18.92 1.99
CA ALA A 742 -1.59 18.35 0.66
C ALA A 742 -2.69 17.28 0.61
N ALA A 743 -3.33 17.12 -0.55
CA ALA A 743 -4.31 16.05 -0.75
C ALA A 743 -3.69 14.68 -0.44
N GLY A 744 -4.40 13.88 0.37
CA GLY A 744 -3.97 12.57 0.87
C GLY A 744 -3.35 12.59 2.26
N GLU A 745 -3.02 13.75 2.81
CA GLU A 745 -2.49 13.87 4.18
C GLU A 745 -3.53 13.55 5.25
N ARG A 746 -3.04 13.20 6.45
CA ARG A 746 -3.90 12.86 7.60
C ARG A 746 -4.17 14.11 8.43
N ILE A 747 -5.45 14.32 8.73
CA ILE A 747 -5.93 15.25 9.74
C ILE A 747 -6.40 14.48 10.98
N GLU A 748 -6.16 15.07 12.14
CA GLU A 748 -6.62 14.59 13.44
C GLU A 748 -7.46 15.70 14.08
N TYR A 749 -8.66 15.36 14.53
CA TYR A 749 -9.61 16.36 15.05
C TYR A 749 -10.57 15.78 16.07
N ILE A 750 -11.19 16.66 16.85
CA ILE A 750 -12.26 16.33 17.81
C ILE A 750 -13.53 17.07 17.37
N ILE A 751 -14.67 16.37 17.35
CA ILE A 751 -15.96 16.97 17.03
C ILE A 751 -16.44 17.74 18.26
N ILE A 752 -16.61 19.05 18.10
CA ILE A 752 -17.07 19.96 19.18
C ILE A 752 -18.57 20.24 19.09
N ASP A 753 -19.14 20.24 17.88
CA ASP A 753 -20.59 20.38 17.63
C ASP A 753 -20.93 20.01 16.18
N GLN A 754 -21.34 18.77 15.92
CA GLN A 754 -21.60 18.31 14.55
C GLN A 754 -22.69 19.14 13.84
N THR A 755 -23.65 19.67 14.60
CA THR A 755 -24.79 20.43 14.05
C THR A 755 -24.37 21.79 13.50
N GLY A 756 -23.24 22.33 13.96
CA GLY A 756 -22.79 23.68 13.66
C GLY A 756 -23.68 24.78 14.25
N LYS A 757 -24.64 24.42 15.13
CA LYS A 757 -25.62 25.35 15.72
C LYS A 757 -25.05 26.09 16.93
N ARG A 758 -24.20 25.43 17.72
CA ARG A 758 -23.52 25.95 18.92
C ARG A 758 -22.15 26.52 18.57
N LYS A 759 -21.41 25.88 17.66
CA LYS A 759 -20.10 26.35 17.18
C LYS A 759 -20.00 26.19 15.66
N PRO A 760 -19.68 27.25 14.89
CA PRO A 760 -19.62 27.17 13.42
C PRO A 760 -18.52 26.23 12.91
N GLU A 761 -17.47 26.03 13.72
CA GLU A 761 -16.30 25.20 13.42
C GLU A 761 -16.61 23.69 13.31
N LYS A 762 -17.66 23.21 13.98
CA LYS A 762 -18.08 21.79 14.08
C LYS A 762 -17.07 20.82 14.69
N ALA A 763 -15.79 20.96 14.38
CA ALA A 763 -14.67 20.21 14.92
C ALA A 763 -13.43 21.11 15.00
N LYS A 764 -12.50 20.76 15.89
CA LYS A 764 -11.20 21.42 15.98
C LYS A 764 -10.06 20.47 15.63
N PRO A 765 -9.06 20.92 14.84
CA PRO A 765 -7.80 20.22 14.67
C PRO A 765 -7.16 19.93 16.04
N LEU A 766 -6.57 18.75 16.20
CA LEU A 766 -5.90 18.38 17.45
C LEU A 766 -4.78 19.38 17.83
N ALA A 767 -4.07 19.90 16.82
CA ALA A 767 -3.02 20.90 17.01
C ALA A 767 -3.53 22.25 17.55
N LEU A 768 -4.83 22.54 17.39
CA LEU A 768 -5.47 23.79 17.84
C LEU A 768 -6.49 23.55 18.97
N TYR A 769 -6.56 22.32 19.49
CA TYR A 769 -7.57 21.91 20.46
C TYR A 769 -7.14 22.26 21.89
N ALA A 770 -8.03 22.90 22.65
CA ALA A 770 -7.89 23.11 24.08
C ALA A 770 -8.93 22.27 24.85
N PHE A 771 -8.61 21.78 26.06
CA PHE A 771 -9.55 20.92 26.82
C PHE A 771 -10.87 21.62 27.14
N GLU A 772 -10.84 22.95 27.27
CA GLU A 772 -11.98 23.83 27.50
C GLU A 772 -12.96 23.86 26.32
N ASP A 773 -12.51 23.43 25.13
CA ASP A 773 -13.39 23.37 23.94
C ASP A 773 -14.50 22.33 24.08
N GLY A 774 -14.30 21.33 24.94
CA GLY A 774 -15.21 20.20 25.13
C GLY A 774 -15.31 19.30 23.90
N TYR A 775 -16.37 18.48 23.85
CA TYR A 775 -16.67 17.60 22.72
C TYR A 775 -18.19 17.39 22.59
N ASP A 776 -18.65 16.97 21.40
CA ASP A 776 -20.05 16.71 21.11
C ASP A 776 -20.52 15.37 21.71
N ILE A 777 -21.04 15.42 22.94
CA ILE A 777 -21.53 14.25 23.69
C ILE A 777 -22.56 13.44 22.88
N GLU A 778 -23.51 14.09 22.23
CA GLU A 778 -24.57 13.42 21.47
C GLU A 778 -23.98 12.65 20.30
N LYS A 779 -23.05 13.27 19.56
CA LYS A 779 -22.40 12.61 18.43
C LYS A 779 -21.56 11.42 18.85
N TYR A 780 -20.71 11.58 19.86
CA TYR A 780 -19.88 10.45 20.31
C TYR A 780 -20.72 9.33 20.93
N THR A 781 -21.85 9.65 21.56
CA THR A 781 -22.82 8.66 22.04
C THR A 781 -23.47 7.89 20.88
N GLU A 782 -23.90 8.57 19.82
CA GLU A 782 -24.45 7.93 18.61
C GLU A 782 -23.42 6.96 17.98
N LEU A 783 -22.16 7.37 17.89
CA LEU A 783 -21.08 6.53 17.37
C LEU A 783 -20.83 5.30 18.26
N ALA A 784 -20.90 5.46 19.58
CA ALA A 784 -20.77 4.37 20.53
C ALA A 784 -21.94 3.38 20.39
N LEU A 785 -23.19 3.85 20.35
CA LEU A 785 -24.38 3.02 20.18
C LEU A 785 -24.34 2.20 18.87
N LYS A 786 -23.90 2.79 17.76
CA LYS A 786 -23.72 2.07 16.49
C LYS A 786 -22.66 0.97 16.57
N ALA A 787 -21.62 1.16 17.38
CA ALA A 787 -20.62 0.13 17.63
C ALA A 787 -21.19 -1.02 18.49
N VAL A 788 -22.09 -0.71 19.43
CA VAL A 788 -22.81 -1.70 20.25
C VAL A 788 -23.80 -2.51 19.39
N GLU A 789 -24.64 -1.82 18.61
CA GLU A 789 -25.60 -2.42 17.68
C GLU A 789 -24.92 -3.42 16.73
N THR A 790 -23.73 -3.11 16.22
CA THR A 790 -23.00 -4.01 15.33
C THR A 790 -22.79 -5.41 15.92
N LEU A 791 -22.67 -5.54 17.25
CA LEU A 791 -22.50 -6.81 17.94
C LEU A 791 -23.82 -7.43 18.42
N LEU A 792 -24.81 -6.60 18.76
CA LEU A 792 -26.02 -7.02 19.47
C LEU A 792 -27.31 -6.97 18.64
N LEU A 793 -27.27 -6.45 17.41
CA LEU A 793 -28.41 -6.46 16.49
C LEU A 793 -29.00 -7.86 16.28
N PRO A 794 -28.21 -8.96 16.18
CA PRO A 794 -28.77 -10.33 16.09
C PRO A 794 -29.62 -10.75 17.30
N PHE A 795 -29.47 -10.07 18.43
CA PHE A 795 -30.26 -10.27 19.65
C PHE A 795 -31.37 -9.20 19.81
N GLY A 796 -31.60 -8.40 18.77
CA GLY A 796 -32.67 -7.39 18.71
C GLY A 796 -32.31 -6.05 19.36
N TYR A 797 -31.03 -5.73 19.55
CA TYR A 797 -30.58 -4.44 20.08
C TYR A 797 -30.14 -3.50 18.97
N ASP A 798 -31.10 -2.80 18.37
CA ASP A 798 -30.84 -1.67 17.48
C ASP A 798 -30.53 -0.39 18.26
N VAL A 799 -30.06 0.65 17.56
CA VAL A 799 -29.72 1.95 18.16
C VAL A 799 -30.89 2.56 18.95
N GLU A 800 -32.13 2.43 18.48
CA GLU A 800 -33.27 3.05 19.14
C GLU A 800 -33.61 2.34 20.46
N ARG A 801 -33.62 1.01 20.47
CA ARG A 801 -33.77 0.21 21.70
C ARG A 801 -32.65 0.48 22.69
N LEU A 802 -31.40 0.59 22.22
CA LEU A 802 -30.25 0.88 23.07
C LEU A 802 -30.33 2.28 23.70
N LYS A 803 -30.79 3.29 22.94
CA LYS A 803 -31.08 4.62 23.51
C LYS A 803 -32.11 4.53 24.62
N GLU A 804 -33.24 3.85 24.38
CA GLU A 804 -34.27 3.68 25.41
C GLU A 804 -33.75 2.98 26.65
N GLU A 805 -32.95 1.93 26.47
CA GLU A 805 -32.40 1.13 27.57
C GLU A 805 -31.46 1.95 28.45
N PHE A 806 -30.58 2.74 27.84
CA PHE A 806 -29.62 3.55 28.57
C PHE A 806 -30.22 4.85 29.12
N ASP A 807 -31.21 5.45 28.44
CA ASP A 807 -31.90 6.66 28.91
C ASP A 807 -32.84 6.39 30.11
N LYS A 808 -33.54 5.24 30.14
CA LYS A 808 -34.50 4.88 31.21
C LYS A 808 -33.81 4.78 32.59
N LYS A 809 -32.57 4.29 32.65
CA LYS A 809 -31.79 4.19 33.91
C LYS A 809 -30.97 5.46 34.22
N TYR A 810 -30.55 6.23 33.22
CA TYR A 810 -29.83 7.49 33.45
C TYR A 810 -30.72 8.54 34.12
N LYS A 811 -32.00 8.64 33.73
CA LYS A 811 -32.99 9.46 34.45
C LYS A 811 -33.21 8.98 35.89
N PHE A 812 -33.18 7.68 36.15
CA PHE A 812 -33.33 7.13 37.50
C PHE A 812 -32.14 7.46 38.42
N CYS A 813 -30.90 7.29 37.93
CA CYS A 813 -29.70 7.67 38.67
C CYS A 813 -29.57 9.18 38.84
N TYR A 814 -29.79 9.98 37.78
CA TYR A 814 -29.76 11.45 37.86
C TYR A 814 -30.76 11.99 38.88
N ASN A 815 -31.99 11.45 38.91
CA ASN A 815 -33.00 11.85 39.89
C ASN A 815 -32.64 11.42 41.31
N LYS A 816 -32.05 10.23 41.50
CA LYS A 816 -31.58 9.76 42.82
C LYS A 816 -30.41 10.61 43.35
N THR A 817 -29.46 11.00 42.49
CA THR A 817 -28.36 11.92 42.87
C THR A 817 -28.88 13.33 43.15
N LYS A 818 -29.92 13.78 42.45
CA LYS A 818 -30.58 15.08 42.70
C LYS A 818 -31.40 15.07 44.00
N GLU A 819 -32.01 13.95 44.36
CA GLU A 819 -32.68 13.74 45.66
C GLU A 819 -31.68 13.66 46.82
N ILE A 820 -30.53 13.01 46.62
CA ILE A 820 -29.44 12.98 47.62
C ILE A 820 -28.87 14.39 47.82
N ARG A 821 -28.61 15.14 46.74
CA ARG A 821 -28.14 16.55 46.81
C ARG A 821 -29.15 17.51 47.44
N LYS A 822 -30.46 17.27 47.24
CA LYS A 822 -31.52 18.01 47.95
C LYS A 822 -31.58 17.68 49.44
N LYS A 823 -31.18 16.47 49.85
CA LYS A 823 -31.13 16.06 51.26
C LYS A 823 -29.85 16.50 51.98
N THR A 824 -28.74 16.73 51.26
CA THR A 824 -27.46 17.15 51.85
C THR A 824 -27.24 18.67 51.88
N GLY A 825 -28.15 19.48 51.30
CA GLY A 825 -28.10 20.94 51.43
C GLY A 825 -26.97 21.63 50.66
N GLU A 826 -26.43 21.01 49.61
CA GLU A 826 -25.42 21.66 48.76
C GLU A 826 -26.11 22.55 47.72
N HIS A 827 -25.92 23.87 47.85
CA HIS A 827 -26.40 24.86 46.89
C HIS A 827 -25.57 24.83 45.59
N ASN A 828 -26.23 25.14 44.47
CA ASN A 828 -25.62 25.27 43.15
C ASN A 828 -24.63 26.46 43.12
N GLU A 829 -23.34 26.18 43.19
CA GLU A 829 -22.32 27.02 42.54
C GLU A 829 -21.82 26.32 41.26
N PRO A 830 -21.57 27.06 40.17
CA PRO A 830 -20.94 26.48 38.98
C PRO A 830 -19.53 26.06 39.35
N VAL A 831 -19.24 24.75 39.22
CA VAL A 831 -17.90 24.21 39.40
C VAL A 831 -17.01 24.78 38.28
N THR A 832 -16.24 25.80 38.61
CA THR A 832 -15.08 26.22 37.84
C THR A 832 -13.97 25.18 38.02
N SER A 833 -13.23 24.92 36.94
CA SER A 833 -12.29 23.80 36.74
C SER A 833 -11.02 23.81 37.61
N THR A 834 -10.96 24.58 38.70
CA THR A 834 -9.68 24.94 39.32
C THR A 834 -9.27 24.14 40.57
N ASN A 835 -10.10 23.25 41.13
CA ASN A 835 -9.74 22.59 42.42
C ASN A 835 -9.67 21.06 42.43
N PHE A 836 -9.71 20.37 41.29
CA PHE A 836 -9.47 18.90 41.22
C PHE A 836 -8.04 18.49 40.86
N HIS A 837 -7.15 19.44 40.60
CA HIS A 837 -5.82 19.17 40.04
C HIS A 837 -4.69 18.85 41.04
N ARG A 838 -4.98 18.59 42.33
CA ARG A 838 -3.91 18.48 43.35
C ARG A 838 -3.77 17.17 44.13
N SER A 839 -4.44 16.07 43.75
CA SER A 839 -4.35 14.82 44.54
C SER A 839 -4.20 13.51 43.75
N GLN A 840 -3.69 13.53 42.51
CA GLN A 840 -3.36 12.29 41.78
C GLN A 840 -1.97 12.22 41.11
N TYR A 841 -1.03 13.08 41.51
CA TYR A 841 0.39 12.89 41.18
C TYR A 841 1.14 12.33 42.38
N LEU A 842 0.86 11.09 42.76
CA LEU A 842 1.68 10.24 43.65
C LEU A 842 1.16 8.80 43.49
N LEU A 843 1.57 8.15 42.39
CA LEU A 843 1.65 6.71 42.14
C LEU A 843 1.56 6.48 40.62
N TRP A 844 2.65 6.78 39.91
CA TRP A 844 3.16 6.11 38.70
C TRP A 844 4.62 6.52 38.54
#